data_AF-A0A2A2TIV8-F1
#
_entry.id   AF-A0A2A2TIV8-F1
#
_cell.length_a   1.000
_cell.length_b   1.000
_cell.length_c   1.000
_cell.angle_alpha   90.00
_cell.angle_beta   90.00
_cell.angle_gamma   90.00
#
_symmetry.space_group_name_H-M   'P 1'
#
loop_
_entity.id
_entity.type
_entity.pdbx_description
1 polymer ?
#
loop_
_entity_poly.entity_id
_entity_poly.type
_entity_poly.pdbx_seq_one_letter_code
_entity_poly.pdbx_strand_id
1 'polypeptide(L)'
;MVIQAYRTGPYATTHENRIFDALLKQLEEVWGDSENLVLLLGNFYCQSCEIDAVVLKKDSITVIDFKDYGGLVKFSENTPWFADNIQIKGGSKPNPFIQIRTNKFALIDKLKEIHFPSDNQPELGHISGLVLFHKPIIFDDRQIPPKIERWFHVVDFDNTIERLSQITSCKISLSNQDLEYIVKILSIPEYISTSCGIKAATFSRKVVDKKEAELPTSLQSAISQIDKFLESSQRILIVTGMVGTGLEQLLSAIYSKTSVKGRNSSVLAPNSRISSSYPLEAKSIYTYIYSGNPRLEEEKLIYDLSESKGTEKHLYIVGDAHLISDSKFETDESRYGSGQLLKDFLYFADLNNSERQIIFLGDPFQITRGKVDESALCKQYVQAIAGFEVVEFSLNHILPQKENDALESNCLKLANSIEEGIFNQLEIISDDLQVIEAPREKTHKCQLIKDLFIGDSIYTKFVAFSHKEVNQINSDLRRSLFGRGDNICAGDIVHIHNSFYVKNKHELEHHIFIQNDSFAEVIEVSEDIQPLVQPLKGRDKPITVNFIKIKARLVENSKEIEFLCLKNYIYAEKPEVDKDTLIVFREYYKQQNQDSHQENVEDLEQSNNSSELVKFLRNDSYLNAARLRFGYALTLHRAQGQKFKTVIANMDTEQGQRNDAYFRWVYTLFSIVKDKIILSNIPLITPLDKSIWDDSQGKIGSVHPRDLIAFDPNAEKGTANIPNFPIPDKPLRNLYLYIVDKLKPEGIEVKSYNHHNYQEVYDLESKSDNVSCSLRLHYNGKYQVTKIEIVKSHPDKLATDIHNIITSNIHLENDFQNKIYYLIKEKLSQCEILIRCIEHHEYQEVYYLKSGNEDVKLQVFYDGDDFITKIFPVVYTDIQAVQKIRLALGL
;
A
#
# COMPACT_ATOMS: atom_id res chain seq x y z
N MET A 1 -17.52 -18.73 22.51
CA MET A 1 -16.48 -17.87 23.11
C MET A 1 -16.60 -18.00 24.61
N VAL A 2 -15.50 -18.25 25.33
CA VAL A 2 -15.50 -18.53 26.78
C VAL A 2 -15.63 -17.23 27.58
N ILE A 3 -15.07 -16.15 27.06
CA ILE A 3 -15.31 -14.79 27.56
C ILE A 3 -16.26 -14.10 26.58
N GLN A 4 -17.27 -13.42 27.11
CA GLN A 4 -18.15 -12.55 26.34
C GLN A 4 -18.23 -11.20 27.06
N ALA A 5 -18.17 -10.11 26.30
CA ALA A 5 -18.33 -8.78 26.83
C ALA A 5 -19.62 -8.16 26.33
N TYR A 6 -20.26 -7.34 27.16
CA TYR A 6 -21.48 -6.61 26.86
C TYR A 6 -21.34 -5.19 27.37
N ARG A 7 -21.76 -4.20 26.58
CA ARG A 7 -21.58 -2.80 26.95
C ARG A 7 -22.58 -1.87 26.27
N THR A 8 -23.35 -1.09 27.04
CA THR A 8 -24.41 -0.20 26.51
C THR A 8 -23.89 0.89 25.57
N GLY A 9 -22.65 1.35 25.78
CA GLY A 9 -22.01 2.38 24.96
C GLY A 9 -20.64 2.80 25.52
N PRO A 10 -19.94 3.74 24.85
CA PRO A 10 -18.70 4.30 25.37
C PRO A 10 -18.92 4.98 26.74
N TYR A 11 -17.94 4.88 27.66
CA TYR A 11 -18.01 5.62 28.93
C TYR A 11 -17.82 7.10 28.64
N ALA A 12 -18.33 7.96 29.53
CA ALA A 12 -18.16 9.40 29.42
C ALA A 12 -16.68 9.83 29.46
N THR A 13 -15.81 9.04 30.09
CA THR A 13 -14.39 9.37 30.22
C THR A 13 -13.49 8.40 29.45
N THR A 14 -12.42 8.94 28.83
CA THR A 14 -11.45 8.14 28.07
C THR A 14 -10.74 7.10 28.93
N HIS A 15 -10.54 7.34 30.22
CA HIS A 15 -9.85 6.39 31.10
C HIS A 15 -10.72 5.19 31.44
N GLU A 16 -12.02 5.34 31.69
CA GLU A 16 -12.94 4.22 31.91
C GLU A 16 -13.05 3.32 30.65
N ASN A 17 -13.07 3.93 29.46
CA ASN A 17 -12.99 3.19 28.19
C ASN A 17 -11.73 2.29 28.14
N ARG A 18 -10.57 2.85 28.46
CA ARG A 18 -9.29 2.11 28.47
C ARG A 18 -9.26 1.01 29.53
N ILE A 19 -9.77 1.29 30.74
CA ILE A 19 -9.78 0.32 31.84
C ILE A 19 -10.67 -0.88 31.49
N PHE A 20 -11.85 -0.64 30.89
CA PHE A 20 -12.74 -1.72 30.47
C PHE A 20 -12.13 -2.59 29.38
N ASP A 21 -11.54 -1.99 28.34
CA ASP A 21 -10.91 -2.73 27.24
C ASP A 21 -9.69 -3.53 27.70
N ALA A 22 -8.88 -2.92 28.58
CA ALA A 22 -7.75 -3.61 29.18
C ALA A 22 -8.22 -4.77 30.08
N LEU A 23 -9.31 -4.58 30.83
CA LEU A 23 -9.84 -5.61 31.73
C LEU A 23 -10.36 -6.79 30.91
N LEU A 24 -11.10 -6.52 29.83
CA LEU A 24 -11.54 -7.55 28.88
C LEU A 24 -10.34 -8.34 28.34
N LYS A 25 -9.28 -7.66 27.92
CA LYS A 25 -8.06 -8.31 27.41
C LYS A 25 -7.41 -9.22 28.45
N GLN A 26 -7.28 -8.78 29.70
CA GLN A 26 -6.73 -9.62 30.77
C GLN A 26 -7.63 -10.83 31.09
N LEU A 27 -8.96 -10.65 31.03
CA LEU A 27 -9.92 -11.75 31.17
C LEU A 27 -9.77 -12.77 30.03
N GLU A 28 -9.62 -12.30 28.79
CA GLU A 28 -9.38 -13.13 27.61
C GLU A 28 -8.03 -13.87 27.68
N GLU A 29 -6.98 -13.23 28.17
CA GLU A 29 -5.65 -13.84 28.31
C GLU A 29 -5.63 -14.98 29.34
N VAL A 30 -6.35 -14.85 30.46
CA VAL A 30 -6.30 -15.85 31.54
C VAL A 30 -7.43 -16.88 31.47
N TRP A 31 -8.63 -16.46 31.07
CA TRP A 31 -9.81 -17.34 31.02
C TRP A 31 -10.30 -17.62 29.60
N GLY A 32 -9.63 -17.14 28.54
CA GLY A 32 -10.03 -17.38 27.14
C GLY A 32 -10.08 -18.85 26.71
N ASP A 33 -9.25 -19.70 27.32
CA ASP A 33 -9.20 -21.15 27.08
C ASP A 33 -9.91 -21.99 28.18
N SER A 34 -10.61 -21.34 29.12
CA SER A 34 -11.36 -22.03 30.19
C SER A 34 -12.61 -22.75 29.64
N GLU A 35 -13.09 -23.79 30.32
CA GLU A 35 -14.41 -24.38 29.99
C GLU A 35 -15.57 -23.57 30.58
N ASN A 36 -15.30 -22.71 31.57
CA ASN A 36 -16.32 -21.93 32.27
C ASN A 36 -16.53 -20.56 31.61
N LEU A 37 -17.79 -20.26 31.27
CA LEU A 37 -18.22 -18.98 30.73
C LEU A 37 -17.98 -17.85 31.75
N VAL A 38 -17.33 -16.78 31.32
CA VAL A 38 -17.18 -15.53 32.09
C VAL A 38 -17.75 -14.38 31.27
N LEU A 39 -18.62 -13.58 31.88
CA LEU A 39 -19.23 -12.42 31.23
C LEU A 39 -18.70 -11.13 31.84
N LEU A 40 -18.27 -10.18 31.01
CA LEU A 40 -17.94 -8.82 31.42
C LEU A 40 -19.04 -7.88 30.93
N LEU A 41 -19.80 -7.30 31.86
CA LEU A 41 -20.83 -6.31 31.56
C LEU A 41 -20.28 -4.92 31.86
N GLY A 42 -20.51 -3.94 30.99
CA GLY A 42 -19.97 -2.60 31.12
C GLY A 42 -20.99 -1.50 30.88
N ASN A 43 -20.82 -0.39 31.58
CA ASN A 43 -21.50 0.88 31.34
C ASN A 43 -23.03 0.72 31.25
N PHE A 44 -23.69 0.29 32.33
CA PHE A 44 -25.14 0.09 32.35
C PHE A 44 -25.77 0.60 33.64
N TYR A 45 -27.08 0.83 33.61
CA TYR A 45 -27.82 1.39 34.74
C TYR A 45 -28.65 0.33 35.47
N CYS A 46 -28.59 0.33 36.79
CA CYS A 46 -29.53 -0.39 37.67
C CYS A 46 -30.18 0.60 38.64
N GLN A 47 -31.52 0.73 38.61
CA GLN A 47 -32.26 1.61 39.51
C GLN A 47 -31.70 3.05 39.60
N SER A 48 -31.32 3.64 38.45
CA SER A 48 -30.67 4.97 38.33
C SER A 48 -29.23 5.06 38.84
N CYS A 49 -28.60 3.95 39.21
CA CYS A 49 -27.17 3.86 39.53
C CYS A 49 -26.40 3.40 38.29
N GLU A 50 -25.41 4.17 37.89
CA GLU A 50 -24.46 3.79 36.84
C GLU A 50 -23.46 2.78 37.40
N ILE A 51 -23.34 1.64 36.73
CA ILE A 51 -22.40 0.57 37.08
C ILE A 51 -21.31 0.53 36.01
N ASP A 52 -20.07 0.77 36.44
CA ASP A 52 -18.92 0.79 35.53
C ASP A 52 -18.74 -0.58 34.90
N ALA A 53 -18.59 -1.64 35.71
CA ALA A 53 -18.57 -3.00 35.19
C ALA A 53 -19.09 -4.05 36.17
N VAL A 54 -19.48 -5.21 35.65
CA VAL A 54 -19.77 -6.43 36.43
C VAL A 54 -19.11 -7.62 35.76
N VAL A 55 -18.39 -8.43 36.54
CA VAL A 55 -17.87 -9.73 36.10
C VAL A 55 -18.78 -10.82 36.65
N LEU A 56 -19.32 -11.65 35.75
CA LEU A 56 -20.14 -12.81 36.07
C LEU A 56 -19.36 -14.09 35.81
N LYS A 57 -19.27 -14.96 36.82
CA LYS A 57 -18.76 -16.32 36.74
C LYS A 57 -19.81 -17.28 37.27
N LYS A 58 -19.64 -18.58 36.99
CA LYS A 58 -20.47 -19.65 37.56
C LYS A 58 -20.63 -19.55 39.10
N ASP A 59 -19.59 -19.11 39.80
CA ASP A 59 -19.49 -19.09 41.27
C ASP A 59 -19.38 -17.69 41.89
N SER A 60 -19.53 -16.61 41.10
CA SER A 60 -19.45 -15.25 41.62
C SER A 60 -20.13 -14.21 40.72
N ILE A 61 -20.64 -13.15 41.33
CA ILE A 61 -21.05 -11.91 40.66
C ILE A 61 -20.28 -10.79 41.34
N THR A 62 -19.46 -10.04 40.60
CA THR A 62 -18.59 -8.99 41.15
C THR A 62 -18.86 -7.66 40.47
N VAL A 63 -19.30 -6.66 41.24
CA VAL A 63 -19.51 -5.28 40.78
C VAL A 63 -18.20 -4.51 40.88
N ILE A 64 -17.82 -3.82 39.81
CA ILE A 64 -16.54 -3.12 39.67
C ILE A 64 -16.77 -1.63 39.47
N ASP A 65 -15.92 -0.82 40.11
CA ASP A 65 -15.86 0.64 40.00
C ASP A 65 -14.42 1.03 39.62
N PHE A 66 -14.26 1.80 38.54
CA PHE A 66 -12.96 2.12 37.95
C PHE A 66 -12.38 3.41 38.55
N LYS A 67 -11.07 3.42 38.82
CA LYS A 67 -10.36 4.55 39.42
C LYS A 67 -9.00 4.79 38.76
N ASP A 68 -8.77 5.98 38.23
CA ASP A 68 -7.47 6.35 37.62
C ASP A 68 -6.49 7.02 38.61
N TYR A 69 -6.30 6.40 39.78
CA TYR A 69 -5.39 6.87 40.83
C TYR A 69 -4.31 5.82 41.13
N GLY A 70 -3.17 6.24 41.64
CA GLY A 70 -2.06 5.36 42.06
C GLY A 70 -1.38 5.93 43.31
N GLY A 71 -0.57 5.12 44.00
CA GLY A 71 0.10 5.51 45.25
C GLY A 71 -0.47 4.85 46.51
N LEU A 72 -0.23 5.41 47.69
CA LEU A 72 -0.69 4.84 48.97
C LEU A 72 -2.17 5.14 49.19
N VAL A 73 -3.01 4.10 49.16
CA VAL A 73 -4.47 4.24 49.29
C VAL A 73 -4.91 4.03 50.74
N LYS A 74 -5.68 4.99 51.27
CA LYS A 74 -6.27 4.95 52.62
C LYS A 74 -7.78 4.67 52.57
N PHE A 75 -8.19 3.57 53.20
CA PHE A 75 -9.59 3.17 53.32
C PHE A 75 -10.32 3.98 54.40
N SER A 76 -11.59 4.32 54.14
CA SER A 76 -12.53 4.82 55.15
C SER A 76 -13.97 4.52 54.75
N GLU A 77 -14.83 4.17 55.71
CA GLU A 77 -16.25 3.94 55.42
C GLU A 77 -17.01 5.25 55.18
N ASN A 78 -16.72 6.29 55.95
CA ASN A 78 -17.56 7.49 56.07
C ASN A 78 -16.86 8.79 55.64
N THR A 79 -15.54 8.77 55.47
CA THR A 79 -14.77 9.94 55.03
C THR A 79 -14.21 9.71 53.63
N PRO A 80 -13.73 10.77 52.95
CA PRO A 80 -13.04 10.62 51.67
C PRO A 80 -11.83 9.69 51.77
N TRP A 81 -11.58 8.98 50.67
CA TRP A 81 -10.36 8.21 50.48
C TRP A 81 -9.27 9.10 49.89
N PHE A 82 -8.02 8.73 50.12
CA PHE A 82 -6.86 9.43 49.57
C PHE A 82 -5.89 8.42 48.94
N ALA A 83 -5.36 8.79 47.78
CA ALA A 83 -4.15 8.23 47.19
C ALA A 83 -3.03 9.25 47.46
N ASP A 84 -2.11 8.91 48.36
CA ASP A 84 -1.16 9.85 48.95
C ASP A 84 -1.85 11.08 49.56
N ASN A 85 -1.83 12.21 48.86
CA ASN A 85 -2.46 13.49 49.25
C ASN A 85 -3.62 13.90 48.34
N ILE A 86 -3.96 13.08 47.33
CA ILE A 86 -5.03 13.36 46.36
C ILE A 86 -6.29 12.62 46.79
N GLN A 87 -7.40 13.34 46.93
CA GLN A 87 -8.69 12.74 47.26
C GLN A 87 -9.21 11.88 46.09
N ILE A 88 -9.53 10.62 46.39
CA ILE A 88 -10.14 9.68 45.44
C ILE A 88 -11.66 9.92 45.43
N LYS A 89 -12.20 10.31 44.28
CA LYS A 89 -13.64 10.55 44.13
C LYS A 89 -14.40 9.24 43.97
N GLY A 90 -15.54 9.08 44.64
CA GLY A 90 -16.47 7.96 44.46
C GLY A 90 -17.57 8.25 43.44
N GLY A 91 -17.28 9.00 42.38
CA GLY A 91 -18.30 9.46 41.42
C GLY A 91 -19.36 10.37 42.08
N SER A 92 -20.62 9.91 42.09
CA SER A 92 -21.73 10.61 42.74
C SER A 92 -21.76 10.45 44.27
N LYS A 93 -20.87 9.62 44.83
CA LYS A 93 -20.80 9.31 46.27
C LYS A 93 -19.54 9.86 46.93
N PRO A 94 -19.53 9.99 48.27
CA PRO A 94 -18.40 10.60 49.01
C PRO A 94 -17.08 9.83 48.89
N ASN A 95 -17.13 8.51 48.71
CA ASN A 95 -15.95 7.67 48.56
C ASN A 95 -16.26 6.39 47.73
N PRO A 96 -15.23 5.68 47.23
CA PRO A 96 -15.40 4.46 46.43
C PRO A 96 -16.18 3.33 47.15
N PHE A 97 -16.01 3.19 48.47
CA PHE A 97 -16.76 2.17 49.24
C PHE A 97 -18.27 2.39 49.19
N ILE A 98 -18.73 3.63 49.38
CA ILE A 98 -20.15 3.97 49.32
C ILE A 98 -20.68 3.77 47.89
N GLN A 99 -19.90 4.13 46.86
CA GLN A 99 -20.26 3.90 45.46
C GLN A 99 -20.46 2.42 45.15
N ILE A 100 -19.48 1.57 45.46
CA ILE A 100 -19.58 0.12 45.28
C ILE A 100 -20.73 -0.47 46.08
N ARG A 101 -20.92 -0.05 47.34
CA ARG A 101 -22.05 -0.51 48.16
C ARG A 101 -23.38 -0.18 47.51
N THR A 102 -23.55 1.05 47.02
CA THR A 102 -24.78 1.47 46.30
C THR A 102 -24.98 0.66 45.02
N ASN A 103 -23.95 0.52 44.19
CA ASN A 103 -24.03 -0.23 42.93
C ASN A 103 -24.35 -1.72 43.15
N LYS A 104 -23.75 -2.32 44.19
CA LYS A 104 -24.07 -3.69 44.63
C LYS A 104 -25.55 -3.85 44.99
N PHE A 105 -26.11 -2.98 45.83
CA PHE A 105 -27.52 -3.10 46.23
C PHE A 105 -28.49 -2.85 45.07
N ALA A 106 -28.16 -1.91 44.18
CA ALA A 106 -28.96 -1.67 42.97
C ALA A 106 -29.01 -2.91 42.06
N LEU A 107 -27.87 -3.62 41.89
CA LEU A 107 -27.83 -4.88 41.15
C LEU A 107 -28.60 -6.00 41.89
N ILE A 108 -28.44 -6.14 43.21
CA ILE A 108 -29.18 -7.12 44.01
C ILE A 108 -30.68 -6.94 43.80
N ASP A 109 -31.18 -5.71 43.93
CA ASP A 109 -32.61 -5.45 43.82
C ASP A 109 -33.12 -5.70 42.40
N LYS A 110 -32.31 -5.44 41.36
CA LYS A 110 -32.65 -5.81 40.00
C LYS A 110 -32.69 -7.32 39.78
N LEU A 111 -31.74 -8.07 40.35
CA LEU A 111 -31.66 -9.52 40.21
C LEU A 111 -32.71 -10.26 41.06
N LYS A 112 -33.25 -9.65 42.13
CA LYS A 112 -34.36 -10.21 42.92
C LYS A 112 -35.67 -10.31 42.12
N GLU A 113 -35.84 -9.48 41.09
CA GLU A 113 -36.99 -9.51 40.20
C GLU A 113 -36.94 -10.69 39.22
N ILE A 114 -35.84 -11.45 39.21
CA ILE A 114 -35.54 -12.47 38.21
C ILE A 114 -35.82 -13.87 38.78
N HIS A 115 -36.54 -14.68 38.00
CA HIS A 115 -36.59 -16.12 38.21
C HIS A 115 -35.56 -16.83 37.32
N PHE A 116 -34.49 -17.33 37.92
CA PHE A 116 -33.38 -17.96 37.18
C PHE A 116 -33.80 -19.25 36.46
N PRO A 117 -33.48 -19.43 35.16
CA PRO A 117 -33.90 -20.57 34.35
C PRO A 117 -33.46 -21.94 34.85
N SER A 118 -32.36 -22.04 35.60
CA SER A 118 -31.87 -23.32 36.13
C SER A 118 -32.64 -23.85 37.35
N ASP A 119 -33.68 -23.15 37.80
CA ASP A 119 -34.39 -23.35 39.08
C ASP A 119 -33.50 -23.23 40.33
N ASN A 120 -32.20 -22.96 40.18
CA ASN A 120 -31.26 -22.77 41.28
C ASN A 120 -31.06 -21.27 41.57
N GLN A 121 -31.76 -20.78 42.58
CA GLN A 121 -31.74 -19.35 42.93
C GLN A 121 -30.46 -19.00 43.73
N PRO A 122 -29.57 -18.12 43.22
CA PRO A 122 -28.37 -17.70 43.94
C PRO A 122 -28.71 -16.85 45.17
N GLU A 123 -27.94 -16.97 46.25
CA GLU A 123 -28.08 -16.07 47.40
C GLU A 123 -27.39 -14.73 47.07
N LEU A 124 -28.17 -13.78 46.51
CA LEU A 124 -27.68 -12.48 46.02
C LEU A 124 -26.96 -11.62 47.08
N GLY A 125 -27.06 -11.93 48.37
CA GLY A 125 -26.24 -11.29 49.42
C GLY A 125 -24.73 -11.51 49.24
N HIS A 126 -24.34 -12.57 48.53
CA HIS A 126 -22.97 -12.95 48.24
C HIS A 126 -22.34 -12.23 47.04
N ILE A 127 -23.04 -11.28 46.42
CA ILE A 127 -22.44 -10.43 45.37
C ILE A 127 -21.26 -9.65 45.96
N SER A 128 -20.11 -9.69 45.30
CA SER A 128 -18.91 -8.96 45.72
C SER A 128 -18.82 -7.59 45.04
N GLY A 129 -18.04 -6.70 45.65
CA GLY A 129 -17.71 -5.38 45.13
C GLY A 129 -16.20 -5.20 45.07
N LEU A 130 -15.70 -4.56 44.02
CA LEU A 130 -14.27 -4.41 43.77
C LEU A 130 -13.97 -3.00 43.23
N VAL A 131 -13.09 -2.28 43.91
CA VAL A 131 -12.56 -1.00 43.38
C VAL A 131 -11.28 -1.31 42.61
N LEU A 132 -11.29 -1.01 41.31
CA LEU A 132 -10.20 -1.28 40.39
C LEU A 132 -9.41 0.00 40.09
N PHE A 133 -8.17 0.05 40.55
CA PHE A 133 -7.24 1.14 40.26
C PHE A 133 -6.43 0.85 38.98
N HIS A 134 -6.48 1.75 38.01
CA HIS A 134 -5.74 1.58 36.75
C HIS A 134 -4.22 1.70 36.93
N LYS A 135 -3.77 2.49 37.92
CA LYS A 135 -2.36 2.69 38.25
C LYS A 135 -2.00 1.82 39.47
N PRO A 136 -0.72 1.44 39.64
CA PRO A 136 -0.26 0.67 40.80
C PRO A 136 -0.60 1.36 42.13
N ILE A 137 -1.03 0.57 43.13
CA ILE A 137 -1.35 1.07 44.47
C ILE A 137 -0.56 0.33 45.55
N ILE A 138 -0.36 1.00 46.69
CA ILE A 138 0.03 0.36 47.94
C ILE A 138 -1.19 0.37 48.85
N PHE A 139 -1.75 -0.80 49.16
CA PHE A 139 -2.94 -0.94 49.98
C PHE A 139 -2.76 -2.06 51.02
N ASP A 140 -2.94 -1.73 52.30
CA ASP A 140 -2.98 -2.72 53.39
C ASP A 140 -4.43 -3.19 53.61
N ASP A 141 -4.72 -4.44 53.24
CA ASP A 141 -6.06 -5.07 53.37
C ASP A 141 -6.57 -5.06 54.82
N ARG A 142 -5.68 -4.99 55.83
CA ARG A 142 -6.05 -4.90 57.26
C ARG A 142 -6.77 -3.61 57.63
N GLN A 143 -6.75 -2.60 56.74
CA GLN A 143 -7.55 -1.39 56.91
C GLN A 143 -9.06 -1.64 56.73
N ILE A 144 -9.45 -2.71 56.03
CA ILE A 144 -10.84 -3.07 55.81
C ILE A 144 -11.36 -3.84 57.03
N PRO A 145 -12.48 -3.44 57.67
CA PRO A 145 -13.03 -4.18 58.79
C PRO A 145 -13.42 -5.62 58.44
N PRO A 146 -13.30 -6.59 59.37
CA PRO A 146 -13.56 -8.02 59.09
C PRO A 146 -14.97 -8.37 58.59
N LYS A 147 -15.96 -7.50 58.81
CA LYS A 147 -17.32 -7.67 58.29
C LYS A 147 -17.45 -7.24 56.82
N ILE A 148 -16.55 -6.38 56.35
CA ILE A 148 -16.56 -5.77 55.02
C ILE A 148 -15.62 -6.53 54.08
N GLU A 149 -14.46 -6.99 54.58
CA GLU A 149 -13.42 -7.69 53.79
C GLU A 149 -13.93 -8.91 53.02
N ARG A 150 -15.04 -9.51 53.49
CA ARG A 150 -15.65 -10.71 52.89
C ARG A 150 -16.33 -10.46 51.55
N TRP A 151 -16.75 -9.22 51.27
CA TRP A 151 -17.48 -8.89 50.04
C TRP A 151 -16.90 -7.68 49.32
N PHE A 152 -16.00 -6.92 49.94
CA PHE A 152 -15.44 -5.69 49.37
C PHE A 152 -13.93 -5.81 49.22
N HIS A 153 -13.46 -5.52 48.01
CA HIS A 153 -12.05 -5.70 47.62
C HIS A 153 -11.51 -4.43 46.96
N VAL A 154 -10.20 -4.22 47.11
CA VAL A 154 -9.47 -3.10 46.49
C VAL A 154 -8.24 -3.68 45.81
N VAL A 155 -8.02 -3.34 44.54
CA VAL A 155 -6.93 -3.91 43.75
C VAL A 155 -6.46 -2.93 42.69
N ASP A 156 -5.19 -3.00 42.31
CA ASP A 156 -4.70 -2.37 41.08
C ASP A 156 -4.86 -3.29 39.86
N PHE A 157 -4.61 -2.71 38.70
CA PHE A 157 -4.80 -3.35 37.42
C PHE A 157 -3.92 -4.60 37.23
N ASP A 158 -2.69 -4.59 37.75
CA ASP A 158 -1.73 -5.69 37.59
C ASP A 158 -2.16 -6.93 38.40
N ASN A 159 -2.83 -6.75 39.54
CA ASN A 159 -3.27 -7.83 40.42
C ASN A 159 -4.75 -8.21 40.25
N THR A 160 -5.46 -7.63 39.27
CA THR A 160 -6.92 -7.75 39.14
C THR A 160 -7.39 -9.17 38.85
N ILE A 161 -6.71 -9.87 37.93
CA ILE A 161 -7.11 -11.24 37.56
C ILE A 161 -6.89 -12.23 38.71
N GLU A 162 -5.76 -12.12 39.41
CA GLU A 162 -5.52 -12.93 40.60
C GLU A 162 -6.63 -12.71 41.63
N ARG A 163 -6.99 -11.44 41.91
CA ARG A 163 -8.07 -11.12 42.84
C ARG A 163 -9.43 -11.65 42.37
N LEU A 164 -9.79 -11.45 41.11
CA LEU A 164 -11.04 -11.98 40.54
C LEU A 164 -11.10 -13.52 40.57
N SER A 165 -9.95 -14.21 40.48
CA SER A 165 -9.88 -15.67 40.61
C SER A 165 -10.15 -16.16 42.03
N GLN A 166 -9.73 -15.38 43.03
CA GLN A 166 -9.93 -15.67 44.46
C GLN A 166 -11.37 -15.40 44.93
N ILE A 167 -12.08 -14.48 44.27
CA ILE A 167 -13.48 -14.18 44.57
C ILE A 167 -14.37 -15.33 44.07
N THR A 168 -14.84 -16.15 45.00
CA THR A 168 -15.75 -17.28 44.75
C THR A 168 -16.72 -17.42 45.91
N SER A 169 -17.91 -17.96 45.65
CA SER A 169 -18.92 -18.21 46.69
C SER A 169 -19.68 -19.50 46.40
N CYS A 170 -19.68 -20.44 47.34
CA CYS A 170 -20.50 -21.66 47.24
C CYS A 170 -22.02 -21.38 47.27
N LYS A 171 -22.42 -20.14 47.55
CA LYS A 171 -23.81 -19.68 47.57
C LYS A 171 -24.26 -19.03 46.26
N ILE A 172 -23.34 -18.87 45.30
CA ILE A 172 -23.63 -18.48 43.93
C ILE A 172 -23.29 -19.68 43.05
N SER A 173 -24.28 -20.19 42.31
CA SER A 173 -24.10 -21.31 41.38
C SER A 173 -24.99 -21.08 40.16
N LEU A 174 -24.44 -20.36 39.19
CA LEU A 174 -25.10 -19.96 37.96
C LEU A 174 -24.73 -20.93 36.83
N SER A 175 -25.75 -21.47 36.14
CA SER A 175 -25.54 -22.15 34.87
C SER A 175 -25.22 -21.15 33.75
N ASN A 176 -24.73 -21.63 32.60
CA ASN A 176 -24.54 -20.78 31.43
C ASN A 176 -25.86 -20.13 30.98
N GLN A 177 -26.99 -20.83 31.13
CA GLN A 177 -28.32 -20.28 30.83
C GLN A 177 -28.69 -19.15 31.78
N ASP A 178 -28.33 -19.25 33.07
CA ASP A 178 -28.56 -18.18 34.03
C ASP A 178 -27.71 -16.94 33.72
N LEU A 179 -26.45 -17.16 33.33
CA LEU A 179 -25.53 -16.09 32.94
C LEU A 179 -26.04 -15.32 31.71
N GLU A 180 -26.43 -16.03 30.65
CA GLU A 180 -27.03 -15.43 29.45
C GLU A 180 -28.37 -14.73 29.75
N TYR A 181 -29.16 -15.28 30.67
CA TYR A 181 -30.43 -14.70 31.07
C TYR A 181 -30.27 -13.38 31.84
N ILE A 182 -29.24 -13.25 32.68
CA ILE A 182 -28.90 -11.98 33.34
C ILE A 182 -28.64 -10.89 32.27
N VAL A 183 -27.84 -11.20 31.25
CA VAL A 183 -27.53 -10.25 30.17
C VAL A 183 -28.79 -9.82 29.43
N LYS A 184 -29.64 -10.80 29.08
CA LYS A 184 -30.91 -10.54 28.38
C LYS A 184 -31.83 -9.61 29.18
N ILE A 185 -31.94 -9.80 30.50
CA ILE A 185 -32.78 -8.95 31.35
C ILE A 185 -32.20 -7.55 31.51
N LEU A 186 -30.88 -7.45 31.61
CA LEU A 186 -30.22 -6.15 31.68
C LEU A 186 -30.22 -5.41 30.33
N SER A 187 -30.58 -6.08 29.23
CA SER A 187 -30.68 -5.51 27.87
C SER A 187 -29.39 -4.82 27.41
N ILE A 188 -28.24 -5.39 27.76
CA ILE A 188 -26.92 -4.84 27.44
C ILE A 188 -26.46 -5.47 26.11
N PRO A 189 -26.13 -4.67 25.07
CA PRO A 189 -25.69 -5.19 23.78
C PRO A 189 -24.30 -5.80 23.88
N GLU A 190 -24.00 -6.79 23.02
CA GLU A 190 -22.69 -7.45 22.97
C GLU A 190 -21.60 -6.45 22.56
N TYR A 191 -20.52 -6.43 23.33
CA TYR A 191 -19.36 -5.60 23.10
C TYR A 191 -18.28 -6.40 22.39
N ILE A 192 -18.09 -6.10 21.10
CA ILE A 192 -16.98 -6.63 20.34
C ILE A 192 -15.86 -5.59 20.40
N SER A 193 -14.88 -5.83 21.25
CA SER A 193 -13.63 -5.06 21.19
C SER A 193 -13.04 -5.20 19.79
N THR A 194 -12.50 -4.11 19.23
CA THR A 194 -11.76 -4.09 17.96
C THR A 194 -10.57 -5.07 17.92
N SER A 195 -10.29 -5.78 19.01
CA SER A 195 -9.18 -6.72 19.16
C SER A 195 -9.54 -8.20 19.34
N CYS A 196 -10.80 -8.67 19.27
CA CYS A 196 -11.08 -10.11 19.43
C CYS A 196 -12.00 -10.69 18.33
N GLY A 197 -11.40 -11.49 17.44
CA GLY A 197 -12.08 -12.28 16.42
C GLY A 197 -11.91 -13.78 16.69
N ILE A 198 -13.01 -14.53 16.56
CA ILE A 198 -13.01 -15.99 16.56
C ILE A 198 -12.34 -16.50 15.26
N LYS A 199 -11.52 -17.53 15.45
CA LYS A 199 -10.62 -18.21 14.50
C LYS A 199 -11.29 -18.60 13.16
N ALA A 200 -11.01 -17.80 12.13
CA ALA A 200 -10.77 -18.28 10.76
C ALA A 200 -9.33 -17.88 10.43
N ALA A 201 -8.57 -18.77 9.78
CA ALA A 201 -7.14 -18.61 9.49
C ALA A 201 -6.84 -17.29 8.75
N THR A 202 -6.63 -16.25 9.54
CA THR A 202 -6.12 -14.95 9.18
C THR A 202 -4.87 -14.81 10.02
N PHE A 203 -3.75 -14.52 9.37
CA PHE A 203 -2.44 -14.27 9.97
C PHE A 203 -2.56 -13.83 11.43
N SER A 204 -2.08 -14.66 12.35
CA SER A 204 -1.87 -14.25 13.73
C SER A 204 -1.04 -12.96 13.69
N ARG A 205 -1.69 -11.83 14.01
CA ARG A 205 -0.96 -10.70 14.56
C ARG A 205 -0.40 -11.23 15.86
N LYS A 206 0.86 -11.68 15.85
CA LYS A 206 1.63 -11.75 17.07
C LYS A 206 1.55 -10.34 17.65
N VAL A 207 0.72 -10.16 18.68
CA VAL A 207 1.03 -9.20 19.72
C VAL A 207 2.25 -9.81 20.41
N VAL A 208 3.41 -9.63 19.78
CA VAL A 208 4.64 -9.57 20.54
C VAL A 208 4.38 -8.43 21.52
N ASP A 209 4.54 -8.68 22.81
CA ASP A 209 4.79 -7.61 23.77
C ASP A 209 5.70 -6.60 23.08
N LYS A 210 5.18 -5.42 22.70
CA LYS A 210 6.04 -4.38 22.21
C LYS A 210 6.84 -3.88 23.43
N LYS A 211 7.94 -4.56 23.73
CA LYS A 211 9.22 -3.85 23.71
C LYS A 211 9.17 -2.99 22.45
N GLU A 212 9.33 -1.67 22.57
CA GLU A 212 9.47 -0.79 21.41
C GLU A 212 10.26 -1.54 20.35
N ALA A 213 9.60 -1.94 19.27
CA ALA A 213 10.29 -2.62 18.19
C ALA A 213 11.25 -1.55 17.66
N GLU A 214 12.54 -1.71 17.96
CA GLU A 214 13.56 -0.78 17.47
C GLU A 214 13.36 -0.65 15.97
N LEU A 215 13.17 0.58 15.50
CA LEU A 215 13.03 0.81 14.07
C LEU A 215 14.28 0.24 13.39
N PRO A 216 14.13 -0.46 12.25
CA PRO A 216 15.26 -0.98 11.50
C PRO A 216 16.34 0.08 11.36
N THR A 217 17.61 -0.28 11.52
CA THR A 217 18.73 0.65 11.43
C THR A 217 18.72 1.43 10.12
N SER A 218 18.23 0.81 9.04
CA SER A 218 18.03 1.44 7.73
C SER A 218 17.10 2.67 7.76
N LEU A 219 16.14 2.72 8.68
CA LEU A 219 15.20 3.84 8.83
C LEU A 219 15.69 4.92 9.82
N GLN A 220 16.79 4.71 10.54
CA GLN A 220 17.28 5.70 11.52
C GLN A 220 17.68 7.03 10.86
N SER A 221 18.28 6.97 9.66
CA SER A 221 18.60 8.17 8.88
C SER A 221 17.33 8.94 8.48
N ALA A 222 16.30 8.24 8.01
CA ALA A 222 15.01 8.83 7.65
C ALA A 222 14.35 9.50 8.86
N ILE A 223 14.33 8.82 10.01
CA ILE A 223 13.84 9.38 11.27
C ILE A 223 14.60 10.65 11.64
N SER A 224 15.93 10.65 11.54
CA SER A 224 16.75 11.83 11.87
C SER A 224 16.42 13.02 10.96
N GLN A 225 16.18 12.78 9.67
CA GLN A 225 15.75 13.82 8.74
C GLN A 225 14.34 14.34 9.07
N ILE A 226 13.42 13.45 9.46
CA ILE A 226 12.09 13.85 9.94
C ILE A 226 12.17 14.67 11.22
N ASP A 227 13.00 14.26 12.19
CA ASP A 227 13.19 15.01 13.44
C ASP A 227 13.72 16.43 13.15
N LYS A 228 14.71 16.55 12.25
CA LYS A 228 15.19 17.85 11.76
C LYS A 228 14.09 18.67 11.10
N PHE A 229 13.26 18.06 10.26
CA PHE A 229 12.13 18.74 9.62
C PHE A 229 11.12 19.26 10.65
N LEU A 230 10.72 18.43 11.61
CA LEU A 230 9.75 18.77 12.65
C LEU A 230 10.21 19.91 13.56
N GLU A 231 11.52 20.12 13.69
CA GLU A 231 12.16 21.19 14.47
C GLU A 231 12.52 22.42 13.64
N SER A 232 12.38 22.35 12.31
CA SER A 232 12.71 23.42 11.39
C SER A 232 11.52 24.33 11.04
N SER A 233 11.79 25.44 10.35
CA SER A 233 10.77 26.31 9.78
C SER A 233 10.17 25.79 8.47
N GLN A 234 10.69 24.69 7.91
CA GLN A 234 10.20 24.11 6.67
C GLN A 234 8.75 23.65 6.83
N ARG A 235 7.93 23.80 5.79
CA ARG A 235 6.48 23.53 5.90
C ARG A 235 6.06 22.20 5.27
N ILE A 236 6.78 21.74 4.25
CA ILE A 236 6.42 20.55 3.48
C ILE A 236 7.62 19.62 3.36
N LEU A 237 7.40 18.35 3.69
CA LEU A 237 8.35 17.26 3.48
C LEU A 237 7.69 16.18 2.61
N ILE A 238 8.41 15.70 1.61
CA ILE A 238 8.05 14.53 0.82
C ILE A 238 9.02 13.39 1.18
N VAL A 239 8.47 12.23 1.51
CA VAL A 239 9.22 10.99 1.74
C VAL A 239 8.74 9.94 0.76
N THR A 240 9.63 9.55 -0.15
CA THR A 240 9.33 8.53 -1.16
C THR A 240 9.99 7.21 -0.82
N GLY A 241 9.39 6.11 -1.28
CA GLY A 241 9.98 4.79 -1.14
C GLY A 241 9.19 3.74 -1.89
N MET A 242 9.88 2.80 -2.52
CA MET A 242 9.22 1.68 -3.18
C MET A 242 8.70 0.64 -2.16
N VAL A 243 7.94 -0.34 -2.63
CA VAL A 243 7.50 -1.48 -1.83
C VAL A 243 8.70 -2.14 -1.15
N GLY A 244 8.56 -2.49 0.14
CA GLY A 244 9.61 -3.15 0.91
C GLY A 244 10.63 -2.21 1.58
N THR A 245 10.59 -0.89 1.31
CA THR A 245 11.50 0.10 1.94
C THR A 245 11.08 0.54 3.34
N GLY A 246 9.86 0.20 3.78
CA GLY A 246 9.37 0.48 5.13
C GLY A 246 8.55 1.76 5.30
N LEU A 247 7.97 2.33 4.24
CA LEU A 247 7.08 3.50 4.33
C LEU A 247 5.97 3.37 5.38
N GLU A 248 5.31 2.21 5.48
CA GLU A 248 4.25 1.96 6.47
C GLU A 248 4.79 1.96 7.93
N GLN A 249 6.00 1.41 8.12
CA GLN A 249 6.70 1.43 9.41
C GLN A 249 7.09 2.86 9.78
N LEU A 250 7.53 3.64 8.79
CA LEU A 250 7.88 5.04 8.96
C LEU A 250 6.65 5.89 9.30
N LEU A 251 5.53 5.71 8.60
CA LEU A 251 4.25 6.37 8.91
C LEU A 251 3.83 6.13 10.37
N SER A 252 3.94 4.89 10.85
CA SER A 252 3.65 4.53 12.24
C SER A 252 4.64 5.17 13.23
N ALA A 253 5.93 5.24 12.87
CA ALA A 253 6.97 5.83 13.69
C ALA A 253 6.81 7.35 13.84
N ILE A 254 6.48 8.05 12.76
CA ILE A 254 6.22 9.50 12.76
C ILE A 254 5.06 9.81 13.70
N TYR A 255 3.94 9.09 13.55
CA TYR A 255 2.75 9.30 14.39
C TYR A 255 3.02 9.03 15.87
N SER A 256 3.75 7.96 16.19
CA SER A 256 4.11 7.63 17.58
C SER A 256 4.99 8.72 18.20
N LYS A 257 5.99 9.21 17.46
CA LYS A 257 6.90 10.28 17.93
C LYS A 257 6.19 11.60 18.18
N THR A 258 5.27 12.01 17.30
CA THR A 258 4.55 13.28 17.42
C THR A 258 3.60 13.26 18.62
N SER A 259 2.97 12.10 18.89
CA SER A 259 2.16 11.88 20.08
C SER A 259 2.99 12.00 21.37
N VAL A 260 4.21 11.46 21.40
CA VAL A 260 5.11 11.58 22.58
C VAL A 260 5.55 13.03 22.81
N LYS A 261 5.81 13.79 21.75
CA LYS A 261 6.16 15.22 21.83
C LYS A 261 4.95 16.14 22.13
N GLY A 262 3.75 15.59 22.30
CA GLY A 262 2.52 16.35 22.60
C GLY A 262 2.04 17.24 21.45
N ARG A 263 2.47 16.96 20.22
CA ARG A 263 2.11 17.74 19.03
C ARG A 263 0.86 17.17 18.38
N ASN A 264 -0.16 18.01 18.15
CA ASN A 264 -1.36 17.59 17.43
C ASN A 264 -0.99 17.15 16.01
N SER A 265 -1.45 15.96 15.63
CA SER A 265 -1.24 15.43 14.29
C SER A 265 -2.50 14.72 13.79
N SER A 266 -2.61 14.61 12.47
CA SER A 266 -3.67 13.84 11.83
C SER A 266 -3.07 13.02 10.70
N VAL A 267 -3.37 11.72 10.69
CA VAL A 267 -2.98 10.84 9.59
C VAL A 267 -4.12 10.77 8.58
N LEU A 268 -3.80 11.10 7.34
CA LEU A 268 -4.73 11.16 6.24
C LEU A 268 -4.34 10.11 5.19
N ALA A 269 -5.35 9.47 4.63
CA ALA A 269 -5.20 8.56 3.50
C ALA A 269 -6.03 9.06 2.30
N PRO A 270 -5.76 8.58 1.08
CA PRO A 270 -6.43 9.07 -0.13
C PRO A 270 -7.94 8.81 -0.17
N ASN A 271 -8.41 7.77 0.53
CA ASN A 271 -9.83 7.42 0.64
C ASN A 271 -10.09 6.62 1.93
N SER A 272 -11.36 6.39 2.25
CA SER A 272 -11.77 5.69 3.49
C SER A 272 -11.25 4.25 3.56
N ARG A 273 -11.20 3.58 2.41
CA ARG A 273 -10.70 2.20 2.32
C ARG A 273 -9.23 2.10 2.69
N ILE A 274 -8.38 2.95 2.10
CA ILE A 274 -6.94 2.94 2.40
C ILE A 274 -6.71 3.36 3.86
N SER A 275 -7.45 4.34 4.39
CA SER A 275 -7.32 4.70 5.81
C SER A 275 -7.61 3.54 6.74
N SER A 276 -8.61 2.70 6.42
CA SER A 276 -8.93 1.52 7.23
C SER A 276 -7.88 0.40 7.15
N SER A 277 -6.97 0.45 6.16
CA SER A 277 -5.86 -0.50 6.05
C SER A 277 -4.63 -0.11 6.89
N TYR A 278 -4.56 1.15 7.35
CA TYR A 278 -3.42 1.61 8.14
C TYR A 278 -3.42 1.00 9.54
N PRO A 279 -2.24 0.72 10.12
CA PRO A 279 -2.12 0.15 11.47
C PRO A 279 -2.43 1.14 12.60
N LEU A 280 -2.95 2.33 12.28
CA LEU A 280 -3.21 3.45 13.17
C LEU A 280 -4.51 4.17 12.78
N GLU A 281 -5.01 5.04 13.66
CA GLU A 281 -6.22 5.82 13.37
C GLU A 281 -5.94 6.85 12.27
N ALA A 282 -6.46 6.59 11.07
CA ALA A 282 -6.36 7.47 9.92
C ALA A 282 -7.75 7.82 9.38
N LYS A 283 -7.86 8.98 8.73
CA LYS A 283 -9.08 9.43 8.05
C LYS A 283 -8.84 9.58 6.56
N SER A 284 -9.89 9.42 5.77
CA SER A 284 -9.83 9.88 4.38
C SER A 284 -9.63 11.39 4.35
N ILE A 285 -8.74 11.85 3.47
CA ILE A 285 -8.56 13.27 3.17
C ILE A 285 -9.89 13.94 2.79
N TYR A 286 -10.75 13.25 2.01
CA TYR A 286 -12.06 13.78 1.62
C TYR A 286 -12.97 14.03 2.83
N THR A 287 -13.07 13.06 3.75
CA THR A 287 -13.88 13.20 4.96
C THR A 287 -13.29 14.20 5.95
N TYR A 288 -11.99 14.48 5.84
CA TYR A 288 -11.30 15.41 6.74
C TYR A 288 -11.43 16.86 6.30
N ILE A 289 -11.30 17.14 4.99
CA ILE A 289 -11.23 18.53 4.48
C ILE A 289 -12.53 19.03 3.87
N TYR A 290 -13.47 18.16 3.46
CA TYR A 290 -14.74 18.60 2.87
C TYR A 290 -15.90 18.44 3.84
N SER A 291 -16.90 19.31 3.67
CA SER A 291 -18.15 19.29 4.42
C SER A 291 -18.89 17.97 4.20
N GLY A 292 -19.40 17.37 5.27
CA GLY A 292 -20.34 16.25 5.16
C GLY A 292 -21.75 16.65 4.71
N ASN A 293 -21.99 17.96 4.55
CA ASN A 293 -23.25 18.57 4.13
C ASN A 293 -23.07 19.23 2.77
N PRO A 294 -23.26 18.50 1.66
CA PRO A 294 -23.20 19.09 0.33
C PRO A 294 -24.36 20.05 0.09
N ARG A 295 -24.14 21.00 -0.81
CA ARG A 295 -25.19 21.83 -1.43
C ARG A 295 -25.51 21.32 -2.82
N LEU A 296 -26.73 21.58 -3.29
CA LEU A 296 -27.12 21.27 -4.67
C LEU A 296 -26.84 22.49 -5.54
N GLU A 297 -26.04 22.34 -6.60
CA GLU A 297 -25.71 23.40 -7.57
C GLU A 297 -25.70 22.78 -8.97
N GLU A 298 -26.40 23.39 -9.92
CA GLU A 298 -26.50 22.88 -11.31
C GLU A 298 -26.78 21.37 -11.40
N GLU A 299 -27.70 20.87 -10.55
CA GLU A 299 -28.08 19.45 -10.46
C GLU A 299 -26.98 18.48 -9.96
N LYS A 300 -25.91 18.99 -9.33
CA LYS A 300 -24.82 18.23 -8.72
C LYS A 300 -24.67 18.51 -7.23
N LEU A 301 -24.20 17.51 -6.48
CA LEU A 301 -23.84 17.66 -5.07
C LEU A 301 -22.43 18.25 -4.94
N ILE A 302 -22.34 19.45 -4.40
CA ILE A 302 -21.07 20.14 -4.15
C ILE A 302 -20.70 20.02 -2.68
N TYR A 303 -19.60 19.33 -2.41
CA TYR A 303 -19.04 19.18 -1.07
C TYR A 303 -18.01 20.29 -0.85
N ASP A 304 -18.46 21.40 -0.26
CA ASP A 304 -17.59 22.56 -0.02
C ASP A 304 -16.45 22.23 0.95
N LEU A 305 -15.35 23.00 0.86
CA LEU A 305 -14.22 22.86 1.76
C LEU A 305 -14.62 23.27 3.19
N SER A 306 -14.24 22.47 4.18
CA SER A 306 -14.43 22.75 5.60
C SER A 306 -13.38 23.73 6.12
N GLU A 307 -13.70 24.38 7.23
CA GLU A 307 -12.71 25.16 7.98
C GLU A 307 -11.69 24.26 8.66
N SER A 308 -10.43 24.70 8.66
CA SER A 308 -9.33 23.99 9.29
C SER A 308 -9.45 24.02 10.81
N LYS A 309 -9.66 22.85 11.43
CA LYS A 309 -9.72 22.69 12.89
C LYS A 309 -8.36 22.43 13.54
N GLY A 310 -7.29 22.39 12.75
CA GLY A 310 -5.94 22.10 13.23
C GLY A 310 -5.42 23.20 14.15
N THR A 311 -4.59 22.84 15.13
CA THR A 311 -3.88 23.85 15.94
C THR A 311 -2.82 24.60 15.13
N GLU A 312 -2.27 25.67 15.70
CA GLU A 312 -1.23 26.51 15.07
C GLU A 312 0.01 25.71 14.60
N LYS A 313 0.38 24.65 15.34
CA LYS A 313 1.53 23.78 15.02
C LYS A 313 1.09 22.37 14.61
N HIS A 314 -0.09 22.21 14.02
CA HIS A 314 -0.61 20.90 13.60
C HIS A 314 0.29 20.23 12.56
N LEU A 315 0.43 18.90 12.64
CA LEU A 315 1.14 18.11 11.64
C LEU A 315 0.16 17.23 10.85
N TYR A 316 0.11 17.41 9.54
CA TYR A 316 -0.61 16.50 8.64
C TYR A 316 0.35 15.45 8.09
N ILE A 317 0.02 14.18 8.28
CA ILE A 317 0.79 13.05 7.76
C ILE A 317 -0.08 12.38 6.71
N VAL A 318 0.28 12.51 5.43
CA VAL A 318 -0.51 12.00 4.31
C VAL A 318 0.18 10.75 3.75
N GLY A 319 -0.38 9.58 4.00
CA GLY A 319 0.10 8.33 3.42
C GLY A 319 -0.47 8.08 2.03
N ASP A 320 0.15 7.15 1.28
CA ASP A 320 -0.18 6.83 -0.12
C ASP A 320 -0.36 8.08 -0.99
N ALA A 321 0.49 9.09 -0.77
CA ALA A 321 0.36 10.42 -1.37
C ALA A 321 0.48 10.41 -2.91
N HIS A 322 1.01 9.34 -3.51
CA HIS A 322 0.98 9.12 -4.96
C HIS A 322 -0.44 9.06 -5.54
N LEU A 323 -1.47 8.83 -4.70
CA LEU A 323 -2.88 8.84 -5.08
C LEU A 323 -3.56 10.20 -4.86
N ILE A 324 -2.81 11.20 -4.41
CA ILE A 324 -3.26 12.58 -4.28
C ILE A 324 -2.66 13.37 -5.44
N SER A 325 -3.50 14.01 -6.23
CA SER A 325 -3.07 14.84 -7.36
C SER A 325 -3.95 16.09 -7.46
N ASP A 326 -3.52 17.01 -8.31
CA ASP A 326 -4.30 18.20 -8.67
C ASP A 326 -5.12 18.04 -9.95
N SER A 327 -5.14 16.83 -10.52
CA SER A 327 -5.94 16.53 -11.70
C SER A 327 -7.42 16.74 -11.39
N LYS A 328 -8.09 17.52 -12.23
CA LYS A 328 -9.49 17.89 -12.04
C LYS A 328 -10.38 16.64 -12.07
N PHE A 329 -11.13 16.40 -10.99
CA PHE A 329 -12.06 15.31 -10.86
C PHE A 329 -13.46 15.79 -10.46
N GLU A 330 -14.45 15.41 -11.26
CA GLU A 330 -15.85 15.72 -11.06
C GLU A 330 -16.70 14.61 -11.71
N THR A 331 -17.78 14.22 -11.07
CA THR A 331 -18.74 13.26 -11.64
C THR A 331 -20.01 13.97 -12.11
N ASP A 332 -20.88 13.25 -12.81
CA ASP A 332 -22.22 13.75 -13.15
C ASP A 332 -23.10 13.96 -11.90
N GLU A 333 -22.69 13.40 -10.76
CA GLU A 333 -23.45 13.36 -9.50
C GLU A 333 -22.91 14.39 -8.49
N SER A 334 -21.59 14.60 -8.47
CA SER A 334 -20.93 15.33 -7.38
C SER A 334 -19.58 15.94 -7.75
N ARG A 335 -19.21 16.98 -7.00
CA ARG A 335 -17.89 17.61 -7.02
C ARG A 335 -17.46 17.91 -5.58
N TYR A 336 -16.18 17.68 -5.27
CA TYR A 336 -15.58 18.07 -4.00
C TYR A 336 -14.75 19.35 -4.20
N GLY A 337 -15.00 20.38 -3.37
CA GLY A 337 -14.31 21.66 -3.43
C GLY A 337 -14.20 22.24 -4.84
N SER A 338 -12.97 22.55 -5.26
CA SER A 338 -12.68 23.02 -6.62
C SER A 338 -12.67 21.90 -7.67
N GLY A 339 -12.65 20.64 -7.25
CA GLY A 339 -12.39 19.46 -8.07
C GLY A 339 -10.91 19.09 -8.13
N GLN A 340 -10.04 19.82 -7.42
CA GLN A 340 -8.60 19.59 -7.40
C GLN A 340 -8.12 19.32 -5.98
N LEU A 341 -7.94 18.04 -5.65
CA LEU A 341 -7.78 17.59 -4.26
C LEU A 341 -6.52 18.13 -3.58
N LEU A 342 -5.38 18.13 -4.28
CA LEU A 342 -4.11 18.56 -3.71
C LEU A 342 -4.13 20.06 -3.37
N LYS A 343 -4.58 20.90 -4.30
CA LYS A 343 -4.71 22.35 -4.07
C LYS A 343 -5.72 22.67 -2.97
N ASP A 344 -6.86 21.98 -2.96
CA ASP A 344 -7.87 22.15 -1.91
C ASP A 344 -7.31 21.78 -0.53
N PHE A 345 -6.51 20.71 -0.44
CA PHE A 345 -5.82 20.32 0.79
C PHE A 345 -4.77 21.33 1.25
N LEU A 346 -3.93 21.85 0.35
CA LEU A 346 -2.92 22.85 0.68
C LEU A 346 -3.57 24.16 1.16
N TYR A 347 -4.68 24.57 0.52
CA TYR A 347 -5.47 25.70 0.98
C TYR A 347 -6.07 25.45 2.37
N PHE A 348 -6.68 24.27 2.58
CA PHE A 348 -7.22 23.87 3.89
C PHE A 348 -6.15 23.83 5.00
N ALA A 349 -4.93 23.40 4.69
CA ALA A 349 -3.84 23.33 5.66
C ALA A 349 -3.43 24.73 6.15
N ASP A 350 -3.63 25.76 5.33
CA ASP A 350 -3.37 27.18 5.64
C ASP A 350 -1.95 27.43 6.17
N LEU A 351 -0.95 26.98 5.41
CA LEU A 351 0.47 27.07 5.77
C LEU A 351 1.00 28.52 5.80
N ASN A 352 0.34 29.45 5.10
CA ASN A 352 0.73 30.86 5.04
C ASN A 352 0.43 31.62 6.33
N ASN A 353 -0.66 31.26 7.00
CA ASN A 353 -1.10 31.92 8.23
C ASN A 353 -0.86 31.06 9.48
N SER A 354 -0.03 30.01 9.36
CA SER A 354 0.26 29.12 10.49
C SER A 354 1.68 28.53 10.51
N GLU A 355 2.02 27.89 11.63
CA GLU A 355 3.19 27.01 11.79
C GLU A 355 2.90 25.53 11.51
N ARG A 356 1.82 25.23 10.78
CA ARG A 356 1.46 23.85 10.44
C ARG A 356 2.47 23.25 9.46
N GLN A 357 2.62 21.94 9.51
CA GLN A 357 3.53 21.20 8.63
C GLN A 357 2.81 20.03 7.96
N ILE A 358 3.30 19.63 6.80
CA ILE A 358 2.78 18.49 6.02
C ILE A 358 3.94 17.54 5.72
N ILE A 359 3.70 16.24 5.93
CA ILE A 359 4.55 15.16 5.44
C ILE A 359 3.74 14.32 4.46
N PHE A 360 4.15 14.29 3.19
CA PHE A 360 3.64 13.36 2.19
C PHE A 360 4.51 12.11 2.18
N LEU A 361 3.91 10.94 2.34
CA LEU A 361 4.56 9.64 2.21
C LEU A 361 3.93 8.86 1.07
N GLY A 362 4.73 8.30 0.17
CA GLY A 362 4.18 7.48 -0.90
C GLY A 362 5.21 6.83 -1.81
N ASP A 363 4.70 5.97 -2.69
CA ASP A 363 5.49 5.21 -3.63
C ASP A 363 5.46 5.87 -5.01
N PRO A 364 6.60 6.43 -5.48
CA PRO A 364 6.64 7.19 -6.73
C PRO A 364 6.57 6.28 -7.96
N PHE A 365 6.58 4.94 -7.82
CA PHE A 365 6.57 3.99 -8.94
C PHE A 365 5.20 3.35 -9.17
N GLN A 366 4.23 3.58 -8.27
CA GLN A 366 2.86 3.14 -8.49
C GLN A 366 2.12 4.05 -9.47
N ILE A 367 0.99 3.54 -9.99
CA ILE A 367 0.04 4.35 -10.77
C ILE A 367 -0.53 5.49 -9.92
N THR A 368 -0.66 6.67 -10.52
CA THR A 368 -1.19 7.87 -9.88
C THR A 368 -2.66 8.11 -10.25
N ARG A 369 -3.40 8.89 -9.45
CA ARG A 369 -4.76 9.33 -9.80
C ARG A 369 -4.71 10.59 -10.68
N GLY A 370 -4.27 10.45 -11.93
CA GLY A 370 -3.99 11.58 -12.81
C GLY A 370 -2.53 11.58 -13.26
N LYS A 371 -2.03 12.72 -13.72
CA LYS A 371 -0.65 12.79 -14.23
C LYS A 371 0.36 12.75 -13.09
N VAL A 372 1.53 12.16 -13.36
CA VAL A 372 2.61 12.01 -12.37
C VAL A 372 3.20 13.36 -11.96
N ASP A 373 3.27 14.32 -12.90
CA ASP A 373 3.75 15.69 -12.67
C ASP A 373 2.75 16.57 -11.90
N GLU A 374 1.51 16.13 -11.72
CA GLU A 374 0.48 16.78 -10.90
C GLU A 374 0.28 16.07 -9.54
N SER A 375 1.12 15.08 -9.22
CA SER A 375 1.07 14.28 -7.99
C SER A 375 1.59 15.05 -6.77
N ALA A 376 1.10 14.71 -5.57
CA ALA A 376 1.62 15.22 -4.30
C ALA A 376 3.05 14.75 -3.99
N LEU A 377 3.58 13.78 -4.75
CA LEU A 377 4.98 13.38 -4.69
C LEU A 377 5.88 14.17 -5.68
N CYS A 378 5.32 15.02 -6.54
CA CYS A 378 6.13 15.86 -7.43
C CYS A 378 6.58 17.12 -6.70
N LYS A 379 7.84 17.14 -6.25
CA LYS A 379 8.45 18.27 -5.53
C LYS A 379 8.27 19.61 -6.26
N GLN A 380 8.58 19.65 -7.56
CA GLN A 380 8.54 20.89 -8.36
C GLN A 380 7.11 21.43 -8.44
N TYR A 381 6.13 20.55 -8.59
CA TYR A 381 4.73 20.92 -8.68
C TYR A 381 4.18 21.41 -7.34
N VAL A 382 4.39 20.65 -6.25
CA VAL A 382 3.96 21.03 -4.90
C VAL A 382 4.56 22.38 -4.49
N GLN A 383 5.86 22.59 -4.77
CA GLN A 383 6.53 23.86 -4.49
C GLN A 383 5.90 25.03 -5.28
N ALA A 384 5.55 24.81 -6.55
CA ALA A 384 4.94 25.83 -7.40
C ALA A 384 3.54 26.25 -6.91
N ILE A 385 2.71 25.30 -6.46
CA ILE A 385 1.34 25.60 -6.02
C ILE A 385 1.24 26.00 -4.54
N ALA A 386 2.13 25.49 -3.68
CA ALA A 386 2.12 25.80 -2.25
C ALA A 386 2.83 27.13 -1.94
N GLY A 387 3.82 27.52 -2.76
CA GLY A 387 4.65 28.70 -2.50
C GLY A 387 5.68 28.51 -1.36
N PHE A 388 5.95 27.27 -0.97
CA PHE A 388 6.93 26.91 0.06
C PHE A 388 8.03 26.05 -0.51
N GLU A 389 9.24 26.17 0.05
CA GLU A 389 10.29 25.19 -0.19
C GLU A 389 9.83 23.80 0.26
N VAL A 390 10.08 22.82 -0.60
CA VAL A 390 9.74 21.41 -0.35
C VAL A 390 11.01 20.63 -0.10
N VAL A 391 11.13 20.05 1.09
CA VAL A 391 12.19 19.10 1.43
C VAL A 391 11.79 17.72 0.91
N GLU A 392 12.73 16.96 0.36
CA GLU A 392 12.46 15.63 -0.19
C GLU A 392 13.63 14.69 0.10
N PHE A 393 13.32 13.44 0.46
CA PHE A 393 14.29 12.35 0.45
C PHE A 393 13.62 11.00 0.14
N SER A 394 14.41 10.08 -0.42
CA SER A 394 13.97 8.74 -0.81
C SER A 394 14.51 7.66 0.13
N LEU A 395 13.69 6.64 0.41
CA LEU A 395 14.11 5.43 1.09
C LEU A 395 14.74 4.46 0.07
N ASN A 396 16.05 4.32 0.11
CA ASN A 396 16.81 3.58 -0.91
C ASN A 396 17.17 2.14 -0.50
N HIS A 397 16.76 1.70 0.70
CA HIS A 397 17.11 0.38 1.22
C HIS A 397 15.86 -0.47 1.44
N ILE A 398 15.82 -1.62 0.75
CA ILE A 398 14.84 -2.67 1.04
C ILE A 398 15.14 -3.22 2.44
N LEU A 399 14.09 -3.50 3.21
CA LEU A 399 14.27 -4.12 4.52
C LEU A 399 14.83 -5.54 4.37
N PRO A 400 15.82 -5.97 5.19
CA PRO A 400 16.48 -7.28 5.03
C PRO A 400 15.55 -8.48 4.98
N GLN A 401 14.39 -8.40 5.64
CA GLN A 401 13.36 -9.44 5.64
C GLN A 401 12.71 -9.65 4.25
N LYS A 402 12.90 -8.70 3.33
CA LYS A 402 12.27 -8.63 2.01
C LYS A 402 13.26 -8.65 0.85
N GLU A 403 14.57 -8.69 1.11
CA GLU A 403 15.61 -8.64 0.07
C GLU A 403 15.60 -9.84 -0.89
N ASN A 404 15.12 -11.01 -0.44
CA ASN A 404 15.08 -12.24 -1.26
C ASN A 404 13.66 -12.62 -1.72
N ASP A 405 12.69 -11.71 -1.59
CA ASP A 405 11.31 -11.93 -2.02
C ASP A 405 11.21 -11.67 -3.54
N ALA A 406 10.61 -12.62 -4.28
CA ALA A 406 10.48 -12.49 -5.73
C ALA A 406 9.58 -11.31 -6.12
N LEU A 407 8.60 -10.95 -5.28
CA LEU A 407 7.74 -9.79 -5.50
C LEU A 407 8.57 -8.50 -5.44
N GLU A 408 9.33 -8.29 -4.35
CA GLU A 408 10.16 -7.10 -4.16
C GLU A 408 11.31 -7.02 -5.18
N SER A 409 11.90 -8.15 -5.58
CA SER A 409 12.93 -8.19 -6.62
C SER A 409 12.40 -7.70 -7.97
N ASN A 410 11.18 -8.11 -8.35
CA ASN A 410 10.51 -7.60 -9.54
C ASN A 410 10.15 -6.11 -9.40
N CYS A 411 9.64 -5.69 -8.24
CA CYS A 411 9.37 -4.27 -7.96
C CYS A 411 10.64 -3.41 -8.10
N LEU A 412 11.79 -3.86 -7.60
CA LEU A 412 13.07 -3.14 -7.73
C LEU A 412 13.49 -2.99 -9.19
N LYS A 413 13.44 -4.08 -9.99
CA LYS A 413 13.76 -4.02 -11.43
C LYS A 413 12.86 -3.01 -12.17
N LEU A 414 11.56 -3.03 -11.88
CA LEU A 414 10.59 -2.12 -12.47
C LEU A 414 10.80 -0.67 -12.01
N ALA A 415 11.07 -0.45 -10.72
CA ALA A 415 11.35 0.87 -10.16
C ALA A 415 12.58 1.51 -10.82
N ASN A 416 13.68 0.77 -10.95
CA ASN A 416 14.88 1.25 -11.64
C ASN A 416 14.59 1.61 -13.11
N SER A 417 13.79 0.78 -13.80
CA SER A 417 13.39 1.04 -15.20
C SER A 417 12.56 2.32 -15.33
N ILE A 418 11.62 2.54 -14.40
CA ILE A 418 10.79 3.75 -14.35
C ILE A 418 11.63 4.99 -14.01
N GLU A 419 12.55 4.88 -13.06
CA GLU A 419 13.43 5.98 -12.63
C GLU A 419 14.38 6.41 -13.75
N GLU A 420 14.95 5.45 -14.48
CA GLU A 420 15.85 5.71 -15.60
C GLU A 420 15.10 6.12 -16.89
N GLY A 421 13.78 5.95 -16.94
CA GLY A 421 12.96 6.23 -18.12
C GLY A 421 13.14 5.20 -19.25
N ILE A 422 13.47 3.96 -18.90
CA ILE A 422 13.85 2.90 -19.85
C ILE A 422 12.77 1.83 -19.88
N PHE A 423 12.13 1.68 -21.04
CA PHE A 423 10.97 0.78 -21.22
C PHE A 423 11.17 -0.24 -22.36
N ASN A 424 12.42 -0.47 -22.75
CA ASN A 424 12.81 -1.40 -23.80
C ASN A 424 13.23 -2.78 -23.26
N GLN A 425 13.16 -2.99 -21.95
CA GLN A 425 13.50 -4.26 -21.31
C GLN A 425 12.52 -4.56 -20.17
N LEU A 426 11.90 -5.73 -20.22
CA LEU A 426 11.02 -6.24 -19.17
C LEU A 426 11.25 -7.74 -19.02
N GLU A 427 11.69 -8.12 -17.84
CA GLU A 427 11.90 -9.50 -17.44
C GLU A 427 11.30 -9.70 -16.05
N ILE A 428 10.36 -10.64 -15.95
CA ILE A 428 9.74 -11.03 -14.67
C ILE A 428 10.48 -12.24 -14.11
N ILE A 429 10.99 -12.11 -12.89
CA ILE A 429 11.53 -13.22 -12.11
C ILE A 429 10.33 -14.03 -11.59
N SER A 430 10.15 -15.23 -12.11
CA SER A 430 9.16 -16.19 -11.63
C SER A 430 9.77 -17.22 -10.69
N ASP A 431 8.96 -17.76 -9.79
CA ASP A 431 9.25 -18.89 -8.93
C ASP A 431 8.00 -19.78 -8.75
N ASP A 432 8.14 -20.87 -7.98
CA ASP A 432 7.04 -21.81 -7.71
C ASP A 432 6.21 -21.44 -6.45
N LEU A 433 6.46 -20.28 -5.84
CA LEU A 433 5.91 -19.90 -4.53
C LEU A 433 5.05 -18.63 -4.57
N GLN A 434 5.65 -17.52 -4.99
CA GLN A 434 5.07 -16.18 -4.96
C GLN A 434 4.76 -15.64 -6.34
N VAL A 435 5.59 -15.87 -7.36
CA VAL A 435 5.41 -15.32 -8.72
C VAL A 435 5.36 -16.45 -9.74
N ILE A 436 4.17 -16.99 -9.95
CA ILE A 436 3.99 -18.23 -10.71
C ILE A 436 3.55 -17.92 -12.15
N GLU A 437 4.26 -18.46 -13.14
CA GLU A 437 3.79 -18.43 -14.54
C GLU A 437 2.61 -19.40 -14.71
N ALA A 438 1.51 -18.90 -15.26
CA ALA A 438 0.32 -19.68 -15.52
C ALA A 438 0.62 -20.78 -16.56
N PRO A 439 0.08 -22.01 -16.39
CA PRO A 439 0.26 -23.07 -17.38
C PRO A 439 -0.14 -22.63 -18.79
N ARG A 440 0.68 -22.99 -19.79
CA ARG A 440 0.37 -22.68 -21.20
C ARG A 440 -0.84 -23.47 -21.71
N GLU A 441 -1.00 -24.69 -21.23
CA GLU A 441 -2.13 -25.55 -21.61
C GLU A 441 -3.43 -25.07 -20.97
N LYS A 442 -4.46 -24.87 -21.82
CA LYS A 442 -5.76 -24.31 -21.39
C LYS A 442 -6.43 -25.13 -20.29
N THR A 443 -6.38 -26.46 -20.38
CA THR A 443 -6.97 -27.40 -19.40
C THR A 443 -6.36 -27.22 -18.02
N HIS A 444 -5.03 -27.26 -17.92
CA HIS A 444 -4.29 -27.04 -16.67
C HIS A 444 -4.49 -25.63 -16.12
N LYS A 445 -4.51 -24.61 -16.97
CA LYS A 445 -4.80 -23.22 -16.56
C LYS A 445 -6.21 -23.10 -15.95
N CYS A 446 -7.21 -23.67 -16.60
CA CYS A 446 -8.58 -23.68 -16.09
C CYS A 446 -8.70 -24.44 -14.77
N GLN A 447 -8.00 -25.57 -14.63
CA GLN A 447 -7.98 -26.36 -13.39
C GLN A 447 -7.33 -25.58 -12.25
N LEU A 448 -6.19 -24.93 -12.49
CA LEU A 448 -5.52 -24.07 -11.50
C LEU A 448 -6.44 -22.94 -11.02
N ILE A 449 -7.07 -22.21 -11.95
CA ILE A 449 -8.01 -21.14 -11.60
C ILE A 449 -9.16 -21.70 -10.75
N LYS A 450 -9.69 -22.87 -11.12
CA LYS A 450 -10.75 -23.55 -10.38
C LYS A 450 -10.32 -23.86 -8.95
N ASP A 451 -9.16 -24.46 -8.76
CA ASP A 451 -8.65 -24.84 -7.45
C ASP A 451 -8.41 -23.61 -6.55
N LEU A 452 -7.90 -22.51 -7.12
CA LEU A 452 -7.70 -21.26 -6.38
C LEU A 452 -9.02 -20.64 -5.89
N PHE A 453 -10.02 -20.53 -6.77
CA PHE A 453 -11.32 -19.93 -6.39
C PHE A 453 -12.17 -20.84 -5.51
N ILE A 454 -12.07 -22.17 -5.63
CA ILE A 454 -12.71 -23.10 -4.70
C ILE A 454 -12.05 -23.02 -3.31
N GLY A 455 -10.72 -22.90 -3.27
CA GLY A 455 -9.97 -22.80 -2.01
C GLY A 455 -10.18 -21.48 -1.29
N ASP A 456 -10.29 -20.36 -2.00
CA ASP A 456 -10.42 -19.02 -1.41
C ASP A 456 -11.05 -18.00 -2.38
N SER A 457 -12.37 -18.07 -2.59
CA SER A 457 -13.10 -17.16 -3.48
C SER A 457 -13.12 -15.69 -3.02
N ILE A 458 -12.88 -15.47 -1.72
CA ILE A 458 -12.95 -14.14 -1.09
C ILE A 458 -11.64 -13.38 -1.31
N TYR A 459 -10.49 -14.00 -1.07
CA TYR A 459 -9.19 -13.34 -1.16
C TYR A 459 -8.41 -13.64 -2.45
N THR A 460 -8.96 -14.46 -3.33
CA THR A 460 -8.49 -14.59 -4.72
C THR A 460 -9.17 -13.56 -5.61
N LYS A 461 -8.38 -12.82 -6.39
CA LYS A 461 -8.89 -11.82 -7.34
C LYS A 461 -8.20 -11.92 -8.69
N PHE A 462 -8.99 -11.86 -9.75
CA PHE A 462 -8.46 -11.46 -11.05
C PHE A 462 -8.25 -9.95 -11.07
N VAL A 463 -7.15 -9.52 -11.66
CA VAL A 463 -6.86 -8.11 -11.89
C VAL A 463 -6.63 -7.90 -13.38
N ALA A 464 -7.34 -6.94 -13.94
CA ALA A 464 -7.31 -6.63 -15.36
C ALA A 464 -7.11 -5.13 -15.60
N PHE A 465 -6.79 -4.78 -16.84
CA PHE A 465 -6.53 -3.42 -17.25
C PHE A 465 -7.83 -2.62 -17.44
N SER A 466 -8.81 -3.21 -18.14
CA SER A 466 -10.06 -2.54 -18.53
C SER A 466 -11.31 -3.05 -17.82
N HIS A 467 -12.36 -2.22 -17.75
CA HIS A 467 -13.68 -2.64 -17.24
C HIS A 467 -14.32 -3.75 -18.09
N LYS A 468 -14.09 -3.72 -19.40
CA LYS A 468 -14.58 -4.75 -20.34
C LYS A 468 -14.03 -6.12 -19.99
N GLU A 469 -12.73 -6.24 -19.77
CA GLU A 469 -12.08 -7.48 -19.34
C GLU A 469 -12.59 -7.94 -17.97
N VAL A 470 -12.72 -7.01 -17.01
CA VAL A 470 -13.28 -7.32 -15.69
C VAL A 470 -14.68 -7.94 -15.79
N ASN A 471 -15.56 -7.35 -16.61
CA ASN A 471 -16.91 -7.87 -16.81
C ASN A 471 -16.91 -9.25 -17.48
N GLN A 472 -16.04 -9.44 -18.48
CA GLN A 472 -15.88 -10.72 -19.17
C GLN A 472 -15.41 -11.81 -18.22
N ILE A 473 -14.34 -11.56 -17.45
CA ILE A 473 -13.78 -12.52 -16.48
C ILE A 473 -14.81 -12.86 -15.41
N ASN A 474 -15.49 -11.86 -14.84
CA ASN A 474 -16.55 -12.09 -13.85
C ASN A 474 -17.66 -12.99 -14.42
N SER A 475 -18.11 -12.74 -15.66
CA SER A 475 -19.14 -13.53 -16.32
C SER A 475 -18.68 -14.96 -16.59
N ASP A 476 -17.45 -15.14 -17.07
CA ASP A 476 -16.88 -16.45 -17.38
C ASP A 476 -16.68 -17.30 -16.14
N LEU A 477 -16.18 -16.72 -15.04
CA LEU A 477 -16.06 -17.42 -13.76
C LEU A 477 -17.42 -17.87 -13.24
N ARG A 478 -18.42 -16.99 -13.27
CA ARG A 478 -19.77 -17.33 -12.83
C ARG A 478 -20.36 -18.48 -13.64
N ARG A 479 -20.31 -18.41 -14.98
CA ARG A 479 -20.87 -19.44 -15.85
C ARG A 479 -20.08 -20.75 -15.83
N SER A 480 -18.77 -20.67 -16.07
CA SER A 480 -17.94 -21.86 -16.33
C SER A 480 -17.42 -22.53 -15.06
N LEU A 481 -17.07 -21.75 -14.03
CA LEU A 481 -16.48 -22.29 -12.81
C LEU A 481 -17.56 -22.59 -11.76
N PHE A 482 -18.49 -21.66 -11.54
CA PHE A 482 -19.54 -21.81 -10.51
C PHE A 482 -20.87 -22.36 -11.04
N GLY A 483 -21.04 -22.52 -12.36
CA GLY A 483 -22.27 -23.05 -12.96
C GLY A 483 -23.48 -22.13 -12.77
N ARG A 484 -23.25 -20.81 -12.66
CA ARG A 484 -24.27 -19.80 -12.39
C ARG A 484 -24.78 -19.15 -13.67
N GLY A 485 -26.01 -18.68 -13.64
CA GLY A 485 -26.63 -17.92 -14.73
C GLY A 485 -26.13 -16.47 -14.81
N ASP A 486 -26.72 -15.71 -15.73
CA ASP A 486 -26.36 -14.31 -15.94
C ASP A 486 -26.79 -13.41 -14.78
N ASN A 487 -27.95 -13.69 -14.18
CA ASN A 487 -28.47 -12.93 -13.05
C ASN A 487 -27.72 -13.24 -11.76
N ILE A 488 -27.58 -12.23 -10.89
CA ILE A 488 -26.96 -12.34 -9.57
C ILE A 488 -27.71 -13.38 -8.72
N CYS A 489 -26.98 -14.19 -7.96
CA CYS A 489 -27.57 -15.24 -7.13
C CYS A 489 -26.80 -15.43 -5.81
N ALA A 490 -27.37 -16.26 -4.92
CA ALA A 490 -26.70 -16.66 -3.69
C ALA A 490 -25.31 -17.26 -3.96
N GLY A 491 -24.36 -16.92 -3.11
CA GLY A 491 -22.94 -17.26 -3.21
C GLY A 491 -22.12 -16.37 -4.17
N ASP A 492 -22.73 -15.39 -4.86
CA ASP A 492 -21.97 -14.39 -5.60
C ASP A 492 -21.17 -13.50 -4.65
N ILE A 493 -19.91 -13.24 -4.98
CA ILE A 493 -19.12 -12.21 -4.31
C ILE A 493 -19.35 -10.92 -5.07
N VAL A 494 -19.75 -9.88 -4.36
CA VAL A 494 -19.99 -8.54 -4.91
C VAL A 494 -19.04 -7.52 -4.31
N HIS A 495 -18.70 -6.53 -5.12
CA HIS A 495 -17.92 -5.35 -4.78
C HIS A 495 -18.85 -4.13 -4.76
N ILE A 496 -18.85 -3.41 -3.65
CA ILE A 496 -19.74 -2.28 -3.37
C ILE A 496 -19.07 -0.99 -3.85
N HIS A 497 -19.70 -0.24 -4.76
CA HIS A 497 -19.12 0.93 -5.44
C HIS A 497 -19.60 2.29 -4.91
N ASN A 498 -20.41 2.31 -3.86
CA ASN A 498 -20.80 3.53 -3.14
C ASN A 498 -20.91 3.27 -1.64
N SER A 499 -20.77 4.33 -0.86
CA SER A 499 -21.07 4.28 0.57
C SER A 499 -22.56 4.51 0.79
N PHE A 500 -23.17 3.78 1.72
CA PHE A 500 -24.60 3.92 2.07
C PHE A 500 -24.88 3.47 3.50
N TYR A 501 -26.07 3.79 4.01
CA TYR A 501 -26.52 3.39 5.34
C TYR A 501 -27.61 2.32 5.27
N VAL A 502 -27.54 1.34 6.16
CA VAL A 502 -28.54 0.27 6.29
C VAL A 502 -29.20 0.37 7.65
N LYS A 503 -30.53 0.29 7.70
CA LYS A 503 -31.27 0.27 8.98
C LYS A 503 -30.99 -1.05 9.72
N ASN A 504 -30.62 -0.96 11.00
CA ASN A 504 -30.52 -2.15 11.84
C ASN A 504 -31.93 -2.61 12.24
N LYS A 505 -32.32 -3.85 11.92
CA LYS A 505 -33.62 -4.41 12.33
C LYS A 505 -33.69 -4.70 13.83
N HIS A 506 -32.54 -4.78 14.51
CA HIS A 506 -32.44 -5.18 15.92
C HIS A 506 -32.22 -4.01 16.89
N GLU A 507 -31.95 -2.80 16.38
CA GLU A 507 -31.75 -1.59 17.20
C GLU A 507 -32.45 -0.42 16.53
N LEU A 508 -33.41 0.20 17.22
CA LEU A 508 -34.29 1.24 16.68
C LEU A 508 -33.57 2.56 16.31
N GLU A 509 -32.30 2.73 16.66
CA GLU A 509 -31.60 4.03 16.53
C GLU A 509 -30.24 4.01 15.79
N HIS A 510 -29.68 2.86 15.41
CA HIS A 510 -28.34 2.79 14.81
C HIS A 510 -28.37 2.29 13.36
N HIS A 511 -28.03 3.17 12.40
CA HIS A 511 -27.77 2.78 11.03
C HIS A 511 -26.36 2.18 10.90
N ILE A 512 -26.23 1.11 10.12
CA ILE A 512 -24.95 0.49 9.77
C ILE A 512 -24.38 1.23 8.56
N PHE A 513 -23.22 1.84 8.69
CA PHE A 513 -22.53 2.47 7.58
C PHE A 513 -21.74 1.44 6.78
N ILE A 514 -22.03 1.35 5.49
CA ILE A 514 -21.32 0.51 4.52
C ILE A 514 -20.40 1.40 3.70
N GLN A 515 -19.12 1.04 3.67
CA GLN A 515 -18.10 1.80 2.97
C GLN A 515 -18.05 1.44 1.48
N ASN A 516 -17.77 2.43 0.64
CA ASN A 516 -17.36 2.20 -0.74
C ASN A 516 -16.10 1.31 -0.78
N ASP A 517 -16.03 0.48 -1.83
CA ASP A 517 -15.04 -0.57 -2.09
C ASP A 517 -15.04 -1.75 -1.09
N SER A 518 -16.12 -1.93 -0.30
CA SER A 518 -16.31 -3.13 0.52
C SER A 518 -16.72 -4.36 -0.32
N PHE A 519 -16.45 -5.55 0.20
CA PHE A 519 -16.88 -6.82 -0.42
C PHE A 519 -17.97 -7.50 0.41
N ALA A 520 -18.89 -8.17 -0.28
CA ALA A 520 -19.91 -8.98 0.38
C ALA A 520 -20.20 -10.28 -0.37
N GLU A 521 -20.55 -11.32 0.36
CA GLU A 521 -21.12 -12.56 -0.16
C GLU A 521 -22.64 -12.45 -0.18
N VAL A 522 -23.25 -12.66 -1.34
CA VAL A 522 -24.72 -12.66 -1.50
C VAL A 522 -25.31 -13.90 -0.84
N ILE A 523 -26.25 -13.71 0.08
CA ILE A 523 -27.00 -14.79 0.73
C ILE A 523 -28.33 -15.01 0.01
N GLU A 524 -29.04 -13.92 -0.30
CA GLU A 524 -30.37 -13.98 -0.88
C GLU A 524 -30.60 -12.79 -1.82
N VAL A 525 -31.35 -13.02 -2.89
CA VAL A 525 -31.77 -12.00 -3.86
C VAL A 525 -33.29 -12.04 -4.00
N SER A 526 -33.93 -10.89 -3.85
CA SER A 526 -35.37 -10.71 -4.10
C SER A 526 -35.58 -9.63 -5.16
N GLU A 527 -36.29 -9.99 -6.24
CA GLU A 527 -36.57 -9.10 -7.37
C GLU A 527 -37.94 -8.41 -7.29
N ASP A 528 -38.79 -8.77 -6.31
CA ASP A 528 -40.12 -8.17 -6.14
C ASP A 528 -40.03 -6.81 -5.43
N ILE A 529 -39.46 -5.84 -6.13
CA ILE A 529 -39.27 -4.46 -5.66
C ILE A 529 -39.92 -3.52 -6.66
N GLN A 530 -40.69 -2.57 -6.12
CA GLN A 530 -41.34 -1.53 -6.93
C GLN A 530 -40.28 -0.69 -7.67
N PRO A 531 -40.34 -0.60 -9.01
CA PRO A 531 -39.42 0.25 -9.75
C PRO A 531 -39.81 1.72 -9.62
N LEU A 532 -38.85 2.62 -9.81
CA LEU A 532 -39.14 4.04 -10.01
C LEU A 532 -39.47 4.29 -11.49
N VAL A 533 -40.63 4.89 -11.76
CA VAL A 533 -41.11 5.15 -13.11
C VAL A 533 -41.34 6.65 -13.28
N GLN A 534 -40.61 7.28 -14.20
CA GLN A 534 -40.73 8.71 -14.47
C GLN A 534 -41.17 8.95 -15.92
N PRO A 535 -42.37 9.51 -16.16
CA PRO A 535 -42.73 10.03 -17.46
C PRO A 535 -41.94 11.32 -17.75
N LEU A 536 -41.42 11.48 -18.97
CA LEU A 536 -40.73 12.68 -19.41
C LEU A 536 -41.35 13.23 -20.70
N LYS A 537 -41.49 14.54 -20.77
CA LYS A 537 -42.04 15.24 -21.94
C LYS A 537 -41.12 15.04 -23.14
N GLY A 538 -41.65 14.48 -24.23
CA GLY A 538 -40.90 14.21 -25.47
C GLY A 538 -40.37 12.79 -25.61
N ARG A 539 -40.67 11.87 -24.67
CA ARG A 539 -40.44 10.42 -24.84
C ARG A 539 -41.77 9.66 -24.89
N ASP A 540 -41.85 8.67 -25.78
CA ASP A 540 -43.04 7.82 -25.92
C ASP A 540 -43.21 6.81 -24.79
N LYS A 541 -42.10 6.44 -24.12
CA LYS A 541 -42.09 5.50 -22.98
C LYS A 541 -41.46 6.17 -21.75
N PRO A 542 -42.00 5.92 -20.55
CA PRO A 542 -41.39 6.42 -19.32
C PRO A 542 -40.02 5.76 -19.08
N ILE A 543 -39.17 6.43 -18.32
CA ILE A 543 -37.92 5.82 -17.83
C ILE A 543 -38.27 4.95 -16.63
N THR A 544 -37.74 3.74 -16.58
CA THR A 544 -37.95 2.78 -15.48
C THR A 544 -36.62 2.40 -14.87
N VAL A 545 -36.43 2.70 -13.58
CA VAL A 545 -35.27 2.27 -12.79
C VAL A 545 -35.67 1.08 -11.93
N ASN A 546 -35.01 -0.05 -12.16
CA ASN A 546 -35.29 -1.30 -11.47
C ASN A 546 -34.32 -1.51 -10.30
N PHE A 547 -34.85 -2.09 -9.23
CA PHE A 547 -34.10 -2.41 -8.02
C PHE A 547 -34.22 -3.90 -7.70
N ILE A 548 -33.26 -4.40 -6.95
CA ILE A 548 -33.31 -5.72 -6.31
C ILE A 548 -32.96 -5.55 -4.85
N LYS A 549 -33.53 -6.39 -3.99
CA LYS A 549 -33.18 -6.44 -2.57
C LYS A 549 -32.20 -7.57 -2.36
N ILE A 550 -31.12 -7.28 -1.66
CA ILE A 550 -30.06 -8.24 -1.39
C ILE A 550 -29.86 -8.37 0.11
N LYS A 551 -29.84 -9.62 0.57
CA LYS A 551 -29.24 -9.99 1.85
C LYS A 551 -27.83 -10.46 1.58
N ALA A 552 -26.83 -9.86 2.21
CA ALA A 552 -25.43 -10.20 2.01
C ALA A 552 -24.64 -10.21 3.33
N ARG A 553 -23.55 -10.98 3.35
CA ARG A 553 -22.58 -11.04 4.44
C ARG A 553 -21.35 -10.22 4.06
N LEU A 554 -21.04 -9.19 4.82
CA LEU A 554 -19.81 -8.41 4.62
C LEU A 554 -18.58 -9.27 4.85
N VAL A 555 -17.58 -9.15 3.97
CA VAL A 555 -16.35 -9.95 4.05
C VAL A 555 -15.49 -9.53 5.24
N GLU A 556 -15.48 -8.24 5.57
CA GLU A 556 -14.54 -7.66 6.53
C GLU A 556 -14.89 -8.00 7.98
N ASN A 557 -16.18 -8.13 8.30
CA ASN A 557 -16.66 -8.35 9.67
C ASN A 557 -17.71 -9.46 9.79
N SER A 558 -18.00 -10.19 8.71
CA SER A 558 -19.00 -11.26 8.67
C SER A 558 -20.44 -10.83 9.04
N LYS A 559 -20.73 -9.53 9.07
CA LYS A 559 -22.06 -9.02 9.42
C LYS A 559 -23.04 -9.24 8.27
N GLU A 560 -24.21 -9.78 8.57
CA GLU A 560 -25.31 -9.88 7.60
C GLU A 560 -26.12 -8.58 7.56
N ILE A 561 -26.30 -8.05 6.35
CA ILE A 561 -27.03 -6.82 6.09
C ILE A 561 -28.02 -7.04 4.95
N GLU A 562 -29.07 -6.22 4.93
CA GLU A 562 -30.08 -6.26 3.88
C GLU A 562 -30.30 -4.86 3.30
N PHE A 563 -30.18 -4.70 1.99
CA PHE A 563 -30.24 -3.40 1.32
C PHE A 563 -30.82 -3.50 -0.09
N LEU A 564 -31.31 -2.36 -0.62
CA LEU A 564 -31.71 -2.22 -2.03
C LEU A 564 -30.47 -1.98 -2.89
N CYS A 565 -30.50 -2.50 -4.12
CA CYS A 565 -29.43 -2.36 -5.10
C CYS A 565 -30.00 -1.96 -6.46
N LEU A 566 -29.26 -1.11 -7.18
CA LEU A 566 -29.54 -0.74 -8.57
C LEU A 566 -29.30 -1.93 -9.51
N LYS A 567 -30.38 -2.52 -10.04
CA LYS A 567 -30.33 -3.76 -10.84
C LYS A 567 -29.40 -3.62 -12.05
N ASN A 568 -29.52 -2.52 -12.79
CA ASN A 568 -28.77 -2.31 -14.03
C ASN A 568 -27.29 -1.97 -13.79
N TYR A 569 -26.94 -1.43 -12.62
CA TYR A 569 -25.55 -1.04 -12.32
C TYR A 569 -24.61 -2.26 -12.29
N ILE A 570 -25.11 -3.41 -11.83
CA ILE A 570 -24.36 -4.68 -11.79
C ILE A 570 -23.85 -5.07 -13.17
N TYR A 571 -24.68 -4.89 -14.19
CA TYR A 571 -24.47 -5.36 -15.55
C TYR A 571 -23.97 -4.28 -16.51
N ALA A 572 -23.81 -3.04 -16.04
CA ALA A 572 -23.38 -1.93 -16.88
C ALA A 572 -21.98 -2.19 -17.47
N GLU A 573 -21.68 -1.63 -18.64
CA GLU A 573 -20.34 -1.78 -19.22
C GLU A 573 -19.28 -1.04 -18.38
N LYS A 574 -19.61 0.17 -17.92
CA LYS A 574 -18.77 1.01 -17.06
C LYS A 574 -19.40 1.19 -15.68
N PRO A 575 -18.60 1.36 -14.61
CA PRO A 575 -19.09 1.51 -13.23
C PRO A 575 -19.70 2.89 -12.97
N GLU A 576 -20.60 3.33 -13.84
CA GLU A 576 -21.25 4.63 -13.83
C GLU A 576 -22.77 4.42 -13.74
N VAL A 577 -23.45 5.33 -13.06
CA VAL A 577 -24.91 5.40 -13.09
C VAL A 577 -25.30 6.07 -14.40
N ASP A 578 -26.24 5.47 -15.14
CA ASP A 578 -26.66 6.04 -16.41
C ASP A 578 -27.46 7.34 -16.21
N LYS A 579 -27.40 8.22 -17.22
CA LYS A 579 -28.03 9.55 -17.16
C LYS A 579 -29.54 9.47 -16.95
N ASP A 580 -30.20 8.47 -17.51
CA ASP A 580 -31.64 8.26 -17.35
C ASP A 580 -31.98 7.95 -15.88
N THR A 581 -31.22 7.08 -15.22
CA THR A 581 -31.34 6.81 -13.78
C THR A 581 -31.12 8.06 -12.94
N LEU A 582 -30.12 8.90 -13.28
CA LEU A 582 -29.90 10.16 -12.57
C LEU A 582 -31.08 11.14 -12.71
N ILE A 583 -31.69 11.24 -13.90
CA ILE A 583 -32.89 12.05 -14.11
C ILE A 583 -34.05 11.54 -13.23
N VAL A 584 -34.27 10.22 -13.19
CA VAL A 584 -35.32 9.63 -12.35
C VAL A 584 -35.07 9.91 -10.87
N PHE A 585 -33.84 9.79 -10.41
CA PHE A 585 -33.48 10.08 -9.01
C PHE A 585 -33.73 11.54 -8.65
N ARG A 586 -33.42 12.47 -9.56
CA ARG A 586 -33.68 13.90 -9.39
C ARG A 586 -35.18 14.21 -9.33
N GLU A 587 -35.97 13.67 -10.26
CA GLU A 587 -37.42 13.90 -10.27
C GLU A 587 -38.12 13.25 -9.07
N TYR A 588 -37.68 12.05 -8.66
CA TYR A 588 -38.15 11.40 -7.44
C TYR A 588 -37.82 12.24 -6.19
N TYR A 589 -36.60 12.77 -6.10
CA TYR A 589 -36.21 13.70 -5.03
C TYR A 589 -37.12 14.93 -5.00
N LYS A 590 -37.40 15.57 -6.15
CA LYS A 590 -38.28 16.75 -6.23
C LYS A 590 -39.70 16.44 -5.76
N GLN A 591 -40.28 15.31 -6.20
CA GLN A 591 -41.64 14.90 -5.81
C GLN A 591 -41.76 14.70 -4.29
N GLN A 592 -40.81 13.98 -3.67
CA GLN A 592 -40.82 13.73 -2.23
C GLN A 592 -40.66 15.01 -1.38
N ASN A 593 -39.92 16.01 -1.89
CA ASN A 593 -39.74 17.28 -1.19
C ASN A 593 -40.88 18.28 -1.45
N GLN A 594 -41.59 18.21 -2.58
CA GLN A 594 -42.76 19.06 -2.86
C GLN A 594 -43.94 18.78 -1.93
N ASP A 595 -44.12 17.53 -1.49
CA ASP A 595 -45.17 17.18 -0.52
C ASP A 595 -44.88 17.68 0.91
N SER A 596 -43.66 18.19 1.17
CA SER A 596 -43.20 18.61 2.50
C SER A 596 -43.23 20.13 2.72
N HIS A 597 -43.17 20.96 1.67
CA HIS A 597 -43.17 22.42 1.77
C HIS A 597 -43.90 23.11 0.60
N GLN A 598 -45.03 23.77 0.89
CA GLN A 598 -45.62 24.81 0.03
C GLN A 598 -44.86 26.14 0.21
N GLU A 599 -43.61 26.25 -0.27
CA GLU A 599 -42.99 27.55 -0.55
C GLU A 599 -42.25 27.50 -1.89
N ASN A 600 -42.27 28.63 -2.60
CA ASN A 600 -41.95 28.74 -4.02
C ASN A 600 -40.53 28.23 -4.37
N VAL A 601 -40.44 27.50 -5.49
CA VAL A 601 -39.24 26.85 -6.02
C VAL A 601 -38.09 27.85 -6.32
N GLU A 602 -38.38 29.14 -6.43
CA GLU A 602 -37.40 30.18 -6.73
C GLU A 602 -36.55 30.62 -5.50
N ASP A 603 -36.99 30.36 -4.27
CA ASP A 603 -36.22 30.68 -3.05
C ASP A 603 -35.28 29.53 -2.58
N LEU A 604 -35.33 28.37 -3.24
CA LEU A 604 -34.49 27.20 -2.92
C LEU A 604 -33.06 27.30 -3.45
N GLU A 605 -32.80 28.18 -4.42
CA GLU A 605 -31.44 28.43 -4.90
C GLU A 605 -30.58 29.24 -3.90
N GLN A 606 -31.19 29.83 -2.86
CA GLN A 606 -30.50 30.73 -1.92
C GLN A 606 -30.50 30.29 -0.45
N SER A 607 -31.23 29.24 -0.05
CA SER A 607 -31.34 28.83 1.36
C SER A 607 -30.41 27.66 1.75
N ASN A 608 -29.68 27.83 2.84
CA ASN A 608 -28.71 26.89 3.45
C ASN A 608 -29.38 25.63 4.08
N ASN A 609 -30.20 24.88 3.34
CA ASN A 609 -30.87 23.66 3.80
C ASN A 609 -30.02 22.37 3.63
N SER A 610 -28.69 22.49 3.59
CA SER A 610 -27.75 21.37 3.33
C SER A 610 -27.89 20.21 4.34
N SER A 611 -28.32 20.48 5.58
CA SER A 611 -28.51 19.43 6.60
C SER A 611 -29.74 18.56 6.35
N GLU A 612 -30.81 19.11 5.76
CA GLU A 612 -32.05 18.37 5.47
C GLU A 612 -31.88 17.51 4.22
N LEU A 613 -31.20 18.04 3.20
CA LEU A 613 -30.79 17.29 2.02
C LEU A 613 -30.01 16.03 2.40
N VAL A 614 -29.03 16.15 3.31
CA VAL A 614 -28.26 14.98 3.80
C VAL A 614 -29.14 13.99 4.55
N LYS A 615 -30.02 14.45 5.45
CA LYS A 615 -30.91 13.56 6.20
C LYS A 615 -31.83 12.79 5.25
N PHE A 616 -32.39 13.47 4.25
CA PHE A 616 -33.20 12.84 3.22
C PHE A 616 -32.40 11.80 2.43
N LEU A 617 -31.25 12.23 1.87
CA LEU A 617 -30.38 11.36 1.09
C LEU A 617 -29.90 10.15 1.88
N ARG A 618 -29.73 10.22 3.20
CA ARG A 618 -29.32 9.10 4.07
C ARG A 618 -30.46 8.17 4.50
N ASN A 619 -31.70 8.64 4.47
CA ASN A 619 -32.86 7.88 4.95
C ASN A 619 -33.67 7.23 3.82
N ASP A 620 -33.59 7.75 2.59
CA ASP A 620 -34.32 7.20 1.45
C ASP A 620 -33.66 5.92 0.92
N SER A 621 -34.44 4.85 0.77
CA SER A 621 -33.91 3.53 0.40
C SER A 621 -33.57 3.41 -1.10
N TYR A 622 -34.19 4.21 -1.97
CA TYR A 622 -33.93 4.19 -3.41
C TYR A 622 -32.70 5.02 -3.77
N LEU A 623 -32.55 6.20 -3.17
CA LEU A 623 -31.40 7.07 -3.39
C LEU A 623 -30.12 6.53 -2.73
N ASN A 624 -30.24 5.78 -1.62
CA ASN A 624 -29.13 5.02 -1.02
C ASN A 624 -28.90 3.64 -1.64
N ALA A 625 -29.60 3.29 -2.73
CA ALA A 625 -29.45 1.95 -3.29
C ALA A 625 -27.98 1.65 -3.61
N ALA A 626 -27.55 0.46 -3.17
CA ALA A 626 -26.20 -0.01 -3.36
C ALA A 626 -25.89 -0.17 -4.85
N ARG A 627 -24.69 0.22 -5.22
CA ARG A 627 -24.10 0.05 -6.54
C ARG A 627 -23.18 -1.14 -6.46
N LEU A 628 -23.61 -2.28 -6.97
CA LEU A 628 -22.83 -3.52 -6.86
C LEU A 628 -22.18 -3.88 -8.18
N ARG A 629 -20.99 -4.47 -8.14
CA ARG A 629 -20.36 -5.20 -9.23
C ARG A 629 -20.00 -6.60 -8.78
N PHE A 630 -19.76 -7.53 -9.70
CA PHE A 630 -19.19 -8.82 -9.33
C PHE A 630 -17.74 -8.64 -8.85
N GLY A 631 -17.40 -9.26 -7.73
CA GLY A 631 -16.15 -9.05 -6.99
C GLY A 631 -15.09 -10.13 -7.20
N TYR A 632 -15.18 -10.92 -8.28
CA TYR A 632 -14.14 -11.92 -8.62
C TYR A 632 -12.98 -11.30 -9.40
N ALA A 633 -13.27 -10.31 -10.22
CA ALA A 633 -12.29 -9.53 -10.98
C ALA A 633 -12.44 -8.04 -10.70
N LEU A 634 -11.31 -7.31 -10.72
CA LEU A 634 -11.22 -5.87 -10.48
C LEU A 634 -10.27 -5.22 -11.48
N THR A 635 -10.48 -3.94 -11.75
CA THR A 635 -9.43 -3.13 -12.40
C THR A 635 -8.33 -2.84 -11.39
N LEU A 636 -7.07 -2.74 -11.83
CA LEU A 636 -5.95 -2.45 -10.93
C LEU A 636 -6.15 -1.16 -10.12
N HIS A 637 -6.71 -0.11 -10.72
CA HIS A 637 -7.04 1.16 -10.03
C HIS A 637 -7.97 0.98 -8.81
N ARG A 638 -8.88 0.00 -8.83
CA ARG A 638 -9.78 -0.32 -7.70
C ARG A 638 -9.11 -1.25 -6.68
N ALA A 639 -8.24 -2.14 -7.16
CA ALA A 639 -7.44 -3.03 -6.33
C ALA A 639 -6.33 -2.30 -5.56
N GLN A 640 -5.81 -1.18 -6.08
CA GLN A 640 -4.72 -0.42 -5.49
C GLN A 640 -4.99 0.04 -4.05
N GLY A 641 -3.97 -0.09 -3.18
CA GLY A 641 -4.09 0.19 -1.75
C GLY A 641 -4.85 -0.90 -0.97
N GLN A 642 -5.09 -2.07 -1.59
CA GLN A 642 -5.56 -3.28 -0.91
C GLN A 642 -4.49 -4.37 -1.04
N LYS A 643 -4.60 -5.40 -0.20
CA LYS A 643 -3.75 -6.58 -0.25
C LYS A 643 -4.62 -7.81 -0.46
N PHE A 644 -4.35 -8.55 -1.54
CA PHE A 644 -5.03 -9.80 -1.85
C PHE A 644 -4.11 -10.97 -1.65
N LYS A 645 -4.65 -12.06 -1.10
CA LYS A 645 -3.89 -13.28 -0.83
C LYS A 645 -3.35 -13.86 -2.13
N THR A 646 -4.23 -14.05 -3.11
CA THR A 646 -3.87 -14.53 -4.44
C THR A 646 -4.36 -13.56 -5.50
N VAL A 647 -3.45 -13.10 -6.35
CA VAL A 647 -3.77 -12.28 -7.52
C VAL A 647 -3.58 -13.11 -8.78
N ILE A 648 -4.51 -13.00 -9.74
CA ILE A 648 -4.37 -13.61 -11.05
C ILE A 648 -4.44 -12.50 -12.09
N ALA A 649 -3.47 -12.42 -12.98
CA ALA A 649 -3.42 -11.35 -13.98
C ALA A 649 -2.97 -11.85 -15.35
N ASN A 650 -3.49 -11.18 -16.36
CA ASN A 650 -2.97 -11.23 -17.71
C ASN A 650 -2.12 -9.98 -17.93
N MET A 651 -0.85 -10.16 -18.31
CA MET A 651 0.05 -9.05 -18.59
C MET A 651 -0.09 -8.53 -20.02
N ASP A 652 -0.79 -9.25 -20.90
CA ASP A 652 -1.18 -8.72 -22.21
C ASP A 652 -2.28 -7.68 -22.03
N THR A 653 -2.05 -6.48 -22.56
CA THR A 653 -2.96 -5.33 -22.43
C THR A 653 -3.23 -4.73 -23.79
N GLU A 654 -4.43 -4.19 -24.01
CA GLU A 654 -4.77 -3.48 -25.25
C GLU A 654 -3.95 -2.20 -25.46
N GLN A 655 -3.23 -1.71 -24.43
CA GLN A 655 -2.31 -0.58 -24.50
C GLN A 655 -0.87 -1.04 -24.79
N GLY A 656 -0.04 -0.11 -25.29
CA GLY A 656 1.38 -0.39 -25.52
C GLY A 656 2.09 -0.82 -24.22
N GLN A 657 2.99 -1.79 -24.32
CA GLN A 657 3.71 -2.37 -23.17
C GLN A 657 5.10 -1.75 -22.91
N ARG A 658 5.52 -0.81 -23.77
CA ARG A 658 6.86 -0.22 -23.80
C ARG A 658 6.83 1.25 -23.40
N ASN A 659 6.21 1.54 -22.27
CA ASN A 659 6.07 2.90 -21.75
C ASN A 659 5.93 2.90 -20.22
N ASP A 660 6.13 4.08 -19.64
CA ASP A 660 5.99 4.36 -18.21
C ASP A 660 4.67 3.85 -17.62
N ALA A 661 3.54 4.09 -18.28
CA ALA A 661 2.23 3.71 -17.76
C ALA A 661 2.09 2.19 -17.60
N TYR A 662 2.60 1.40 -18.55
CA TYR A 662 2.59 -0.05 -18.46
C TYR A 662 3.52 -0.57 -17.35
N PHE A 663 4.73 -0.03 -17.23
CA PHE A 663 5.67 -0.44 -16.19
C PHE A 663 5.14 -0.13 -14.79
N ARG A 664 4.52 1.05 -14.60
CA ARG A 664 3.83 1.40 -13.34
C ARG A 664 2.63 0.48 -13.06
N TRP A 665 1.90 0.09 -14.10
CA TRP A 665 0.79 -0.87 -13.98
C TRP A 665 1.30 -2.23 -13.50
N VAL A 666 2.38 -2.76 -14.10
CA VAL A 666 3.00 -4.02 -13.66
C VAL A 666 3.55 -3.88 -12.24
N TYR A 667 4.24 -2.78 -11.92
CA TYR A 667 4.75 -2.51 -10.58
C TYR A 667 3.62 -2.50 -9.53
N THR A 668 2.53 -1.79 -9.81
CA THR A 668 1.37 -1.72 -8.91
C THR A 668 0.66 -3.07 -8.79
N LEU A 669 0.68 -3.89 -9.85
CA LEU A 669 0.14 -5.25 -9.80
C LEU A 669 0.88 -6.12 -8.78
N PHE A 670 2.22 -6.00 -8.69
CA PHE A 670 2.99 -6.66 -7.62
C PHE A 670 2.71 -6.05 -6.24
N SER A 671 2.49 -4.74 -6.16
CA SER A 671 2.28 -4.04 -4.89
C SER A 671 1.00 -4.44 -4.14
N ILE A 672 0.01 -5.02 -4.81
CA ILE A 672 -1.26 -5.47 -4.18
C ILE A 672 -1.23 -6.94 -3.72
N VAL A 673 -0.14 -7.66 -3.99
CA VAL A 673 -0.01 -9.08 -3.65
C VAL A 673 0.39 -9.24 -2.18
N LYS A 674 -0.23 -10.20 -1.50
CA LYS A 674 0.12 -10.60 -0.13
C LYS A 674 0.90 -11.92 -0.08
N ASP A 675 0.38 -12.97 -0.72
CA ASP A 675 1.02 -14.29 -0.68
C ASP A 675 1.58 -14.69 -2.06
N LYS A 676 0.75 -14.68 -3.11
CA LYS A 676 1.19 -15.07 -4.46
C LYS A 676 0.41 -14.42 -5.62
N ILE A 677 1.05 -14.37 -6.77
CA ILE A 677 0.50 -13.92 -8.05
C ILE A 677 0.68 -14.99 -9.13
N ILE A 678 -0.36 -15.18 -9.93
CA ILE A 678 -0.35 -16.06 -11.10
C ILE A 678 -0.42 -15.19 -12.35
N LEU A 679 0.63 -15.25 -13.18
CA LEU A 679 0.79 -14.39 -14.34
C LEU A 679 0.60 -15.16 -15.65
N SER A 680 -0.20 -14.62 -16.55
CA SER A 680 -0.35 -15.15 -17.91
C SER A 680 0.12 -14.14 -18.94
N ASN A 681 0.63 -14.65 -20.06
CA ASN A 681 1.15 -13.86 -21.19
C ASN A 681 2.18 -12.80 -20.73
N ILE A 682 3.15 -13.23 -19.92
CA ILE A 682 4.26 -12.38 -19.51
C ILE A 682 5.00 -11.94 -20.79
N PRO A 683 5.03 -10.64 -21.12
CA PRO A 683 5.77 -10.18 -22.27
C PRO A 683 7.26 -10.31 -21.98
N LEU A 684 8.00 -10.84 -22.95
CA LEU A 684 9.44 -10.71 -22.98
C LEU A 684 9.76 -9.45 -23.79
N ILE A 685 10.09 -8.36 -23.11
CA ILE A 685 10.51 -7.13 -23.79
C ILE A 685 12.03 -7.09 -23.76
N THR A 686 12.65 -7.01 -24.93
CA THR A 686 14.10 -6.86 -25.07
C THR A 686 14.45 -5.72 -26.02
N PRO A 687 15.65 -5.12 -25.91
CA PRO A 687 16.10 -4.13 -26.88
C PRO A 687 16.14 -4.66 -28.32
N LEU A 688 16.15 -5.99 -28.52
CA LEU A 688 16.14 -6.65 -29.83
C LEU A 688 14.74 -6.84 -30.42
N ASP A 689 13.66 -6.56 -29.70
CA ASP A 689 12.31 -6.92 -30.17
C ASP A 689 11.88 -6.18 -31.46
N LYS A 690 12.42 -4.98 -31.71
CA LYS A 690 12.17 -4.23 -32.95
C LYS A 690 13.21 -4.54 -34.04
N SER A 691 14.19 -5.41 -33.76
CA SER A 691 15.35 -5.56 -34.61
C SER A 691 15.01 -6.33 -35.88
N ILE A 692 15.40 -5.76 -37.02
CA ILE A 692 15.29 -6.38 -38.33
C ILE A 692 16.68 -6.84 -38.76
N TRP A 693 16.83 -8.14 -39.01
CA TRP A 693 18.01 -8.68 -39.67
C TRP A 693 17.92 -8.44 -41.18
N ASP A 694 18.85 -7.68 -41.73
CA ASP A 694 18.97 -7.43 -43.17
C ASP A 694 20.35 -7.88 -43.60
N ASP A 695 20.48 -8.91 -44.44
CA ASP A 695 21.75 -9.37 -45.01
C ASP A 695 21.82 -9.15 -46.53
N SER A 696 20.85 -8.45 -47.11
CA SER A 696 20.66 -8.33 -48.56
C SER A 696 21.82 -7.66 -49.30
N GLN A 697 22.57 -6.78 -48.62
CA GLN A 697 23.69 -6.02 -49.20
C GLN A 697 25.06 -6.42 -48.65
N GLY A 698 25.13 -7.45 -47.81
CA GLY A 698 26.39 -7.91 -47.22
C GLY A 698 27.33 -8.50 -48.27
N LYS A 699 28.65 -8.32 -48.09
CA LYS A 699 29.67 -8.78 -49.06
C LYS A 699 30.75 -9.64 -48.42
N ILE A 700 31.17 -10.67 -49.14
CA ILE A 700 32.36 -11.46 -48.77
C ILE A 700 33.61 -10.60 -49.02
N GLY A 701 34.46 -10.46 -48.00
CA GLY A 701 35.69 -9.69 -48.10
C GLY A 701 36.49 -9.62 -46.80
N SER A 702 37.67 -9.02 -46.85
CA SER A 702 38.49 -8.82 -45.66
C SER A 702 37.90 -7.76 -44.73
N VAL A 703 37.75 -8.11 -43.46
CA VAL A 703 37.30 -7.21 -42.41
C VAL A 703 38.50 -6.54 -41.76
N HIS A 704 38.47 -5.21 -41.68
CA HIS A 704 39.54 -4.41 -41.08
C HIS A 704 38.98 -3.65 -39.88
N PRO A 705 39.23 -4.14 -38.65
CA PRO A 705 38.87 -3.47 -37.41
C PRO A 705 39.42 -2.04 -37.35
N ARG A 706 38.64 -1.13 -36.76
CA ARG A 706 39.04 0.25 -36.49
C ARG A 706 38.83 0.53 -35.01
N ASP A 707 39.65 1.42 -34.46
CA ASP A 707 39.62 1.77 -33.04
C ASP A 707 39.97 0.61 -32.10
N LEU A 708 41.14 0.02 -32.33
CA LEU A 708 41.66 -1.15 -31.62
C LEU A 708 42.00 -0.90 -30.14
N ILE A 709 42.16 0.36 -29.73
CA ILE A 709 42.58 0.73 -28.37
C ILE A 709 41.54 1.65 -27.77
N ALA A 710 40.99 1.22 -26.64
CA ALA A 710 39.88 1.88 -25.97
C ALA A 710 40.30 3.07 -25.09
N PHE A 711 40.86 4.13 -25.70
CA PHE A 711 41.20 5.37 -25.00
C PHE A 711 40.34 6.54 -25.49
N ASP A 712 40.02 7.46 -24.59
CA ASP A 712 39.32 8.71 -24.95
C ASP A 712 40.34 9.78 -25.37
N PRO A 713 40.37 10.20 -26.65
CA PRO A 713 41.29 11.24 -27.12
C PRO A 713 41.01 12.60 -26.49
N ASN A 714 39.80 12.86 -25.99
CA ASN A 714 39.38 14.15 -25.45
C ASN A 714 39.48 14.24 -23.92
N ALA A 715 39.82 13.14 -23.22
CA ALA A 715 39.92 13.10 -21.77
C ALA A 715 40.82 14.20 -21.18
N GLU A 716 40.43 14.78 -20.05
CA GLU A 716 41.23 15.80 -19.34
C GLU A 716 42.45 15.21 -18.59
N LYS A 717 42.66 13.90 -18.64
CA LYS A 717 43.87 13.29 -18.04
C LYS A 717 45.16 13.77 -18.71
N GLY A 718 45.14 13.97 -20.03
CA GLY A 718 46.29 14.41 -20.82
C GLY A 718 46.68 15.87 -20.60
N THR A 719 45.81 16.68 -20.00
CA THR A 719 46.10 18.07 -19.59
C THR A 719 46.64 18.14 -18.16
N ALA A 720 46.21 17.24 -17.27
CA ALA A 720 46.61 17.22 -15.85
C ALA A 720 47.92 16.47 -15.56
N ASN A 721 48.24 15.41 -16.31
CA ASN A 721 49.43 14.60 -16.09
C ASN A 721 50.51 14.85 -17.16
N ILE A 722 51.75 15.05 -16.71
CA ILE A 722 52.90 15.26 -17.59
C ILE A 722 53.45 13.88 -18.01
N PRO A 723 53.40 13.51 -19.32
CA PRO A 723 54.04 12.30 -19.80
C PRO A 723 55.56 12.37 -19.59
N ASN A 724 56.23 11.22 -19.46
CA ASN A 724 57.70 11.17 -19.35
C ASN A 724 58.42 11.66 -20.62
N PHE A 725 57.67 11.81 -21.73
CA PHE A 725 58.17 12.22 -23.02
C PHE A 725 57.42 13.47 -23.52
N PRO A 726 58.03 14.32 -24.35
CA PRO A 726 57.38 15.50 -24.91
C PRO A 726 56.39 15.08 -26.01
N ILE A 727 55.14 14.82 -25.63
CA ILE A 727 54.06 14.43 -26.54
C ILE A 727 53.22 15.68 -26.87
N PRO A 728 53.14 16.11 -28.14
CA PRO A 728 52.62 17.43 -28.50
C PRO A 728 51.09 17.56 -28.35
N ASP A 729 50.34 16.55 -28.79
CA ASP A 729 48.88 16.62 -28.86
C ASP A 729 48.19 16.03 -27.62
N LYS A 730 47.09 16.65 -27.17
CA LYS A 730 46.27 16.13 -26.04
C LYS A 730 45.77 14.68 -26.30
N PRO A 731 45.23 14.34 -27.48
CA PRO A 731 44.87 12.96 -27.82
C PRO A 731 46.02 11.95 -27.70
N LEU A 732 47.20 12.28 -28.21
CA LEU A 732 48.36 11.39 -28.16
C LEU A 732 48.90 11.24 -26.73
N ARG A 733 48.79 12.28 -25.91
CA ARG A 733 49.07 12.19 -24.46
C ARG A 733 48.12 11.22 -23.77
N ASN A 734 46.83 11.28 -24.09
CA ASN A 734 45.83 10.35 -23.56
C ASN A 734 46.12 8.90 -23.99
N LEU A 735 46.50 8.67 -25.25
CA LEU A 735 46.92 7.35 -25.74
C LEU A 735 48.15 6.82 -24.98
N TYR A 736 49.18 7.64 -24.80
CA TYR A 736 50.36 7.26 -24.03
C TYR A 736 50.02 6.92 -22.58
N LEU A 737 49.23 7.76 -21.89
CA LEU A 737 48.84 7.53 -20.51
C LEU A 737 48.04 6.24 -20.36
N TYR A 738 47.16 5.94 -21.32
CA TYR A 738 46.44 4.68 -21.37
C TYR A 738 47.37 3.47 -21.46
N ILE A 739 48.33 3.50 -22.39
CA ILE A 739 49.31 2.43 -22.58
C ILE A 739 50.13 2.22 -21.31
N VAL A 740 50.64 3.30 -20.70
CA VAL A 740 51.41 3.22 -19.46
C VAL A 740 50.58 2.63 -18.32
N ASP A 741 49.34 3.10 -18.13
CA ASP A 741 48.47 2.64 -17.06
C ASP A 741 48.14 1.14 -17.20
N LYS A 742 47.88 0.68 -18.43
CA LYS A 742 47.59 -0.73 -18.72
C LYS A 742 48.78 -1.67 -18.56
N LEU A 743 49.98 -1.20 -18.85
CA LEU A 743 51.20 -2.03 -18.82
C LEU A 743 51.90 -2.01 -17.46
N LYS A 744 51.61 -1.01 -16.61
CA LYS A 744 52.20 -0.87 -15.28
C LYS A 744 51.99 -2.09 -14.35
N PRO A 745 50.81 -2.75 -14.28
CA PRO A 745 50.61 -3.94 -13.45
C PRO A 745 51.49 -5.12 -13.87
N GLU A 746 51.78 -5.24 -15.16
CA GLU A 746 52.64 -6.29 -15.73
C GLU A 746 54.13 -5.95 -15.59
N GLY A 747 54.48 -4.85 -14.93
CA GLY A 747 55.87 -4.43 -14.75
C GLY A 747 56.55 -3.97 -16.03
N ILE A 748 55.80 -3.60 -17.07
CA ILE A 748 56.32 -3.16 -18.37
C ILE A 748 56.35 -1.62 -18.42
N GLU A 749 57.47 -1.04 -18.82
CA GLU A 749 57.66 0.40 -18.96
C GLU A 749 57.89 0.83 -20.40
N VAL A 750 57.43 2.04 -20.71
CA VAL A 750 57.80 2.74 -21.96
C VAL A 750 59.19 3.35 -21.79
N LYS A 751 60.18 2.84 -22.54
CA LYS A 751 61.56 3.35 -22.54
C LYS A 751 61.79 4.44 -23.57
N SER A 752 61.12 4.37 -24.71
CA SER A 752 61.22 5.37 -25.76
C SER A 752 59.87 5.60 -26.43
N TYR A 753 59.71 6.81 -26.95
CA TYR A 753 58.54 7.25 -27.70
C TYR A 753 59.03 8.01 -28.94
N ASN A 754 58.58 7.58 -30.12
CA ASN A 754 58.86 8.26 -31.38
C ASN A 754 57.55 8.61 -32.09
N HIS A 755 57.39 9.90 -32.35
CA HIS A 755 56.22 10.46 -33.04
C HIS A 755 56.46 10.56 -34.55
N HIS A 756 55.50 10.11 -35.33
CA HIS A 756 55.42 10.30 -36.77
C HIS A 756 53.99 10.70 -37.17
N ASN A 757 53.82 11.26 -38.37
CA ASN A 757 52.49 11.59 -38.88
C ASN A 757 51.62 10.32 -38.94
N TYR A 758 50.50 10.32 -38.21
CA TYR A 758 49.55 9.20 -38.12
C TYR A 758 50.13 7.90 -37.52
N GLN A 759 51.31 7.94 -36.90
CA GLN A 759 51.97 6.76 -36.34
C GLN A 759 52.75 7.08 -35.07
N GLU A 760 52.55 6.30 -34.02
CA GLU A 760 53.33 6.36 -32.77
C GLU A 760 54.11 5.07 -32.57
N VAL A 761 55.39 5.16 -32.20
CA VAL A 761 56.23 3.99 -31.91
C VAL A 761 56.64 4.01 -30.44
N TYR A 762 56.33 2.92 -29.73
CA TYR A 762 56.66 2.73 -28.32
C TYR A 762 57.66 1.58 -28.17
N ASP A 763 58.83 1.86 -27.59
CA ASP A 763 59.73 0.81 -27.10
C ASP A 763 59.38 0.49 -25.64
N LEU A 764 59.07 -0.77 -25.40
CA LEU A 764 58.56 -1.32 -24.14
C LEU A 764 59.55 -2.35 -23.58
N GLU A 765 59.79 -2.31 -22.28
CA GLU A 765 60.72 -3.22 -21.59
C GLU A 765 60.14 -3.71 -20.26
N SER A 766 60.25 -5.01 -19.98
CA SER A 766 59.85 -5.59 -18.70
C SER A 766 60.92 -5.35 -17.62
N LYS A 767 60.49 -5.05 -16.39
CA LYS A 767 61.39 -4.89 -15.24
C LYS A 767 61.96 -6.18 -14.69
N SER A 768 61.24 -7.30 -14.85
CA SER A 768 61.59 -8.59 -14.23
C SER A 768 62.54 -9.42 -15.08
N ASP A 769 62.38 -9.31 -16.40
CA ASP A 769 63.05 -10.14 -17.38
C ASP A 769 63.54 -9.20 -18.47
N ASN A 770 64.82 -9.28 -18.85
CA ASN A 770 65.53 -8.37 -19.77
C ASN A 770 64.99 -8.48 -21.23
N VAL A 771 63.72 -8.16 -21.39
CA VAL A 771 62.81 -8.59 -22.44
C VAL A 771 62.14 -7.33 -22.96
N SER A 772 62.22 -7.10 -24.26
CA SER A 772 61.77 -5.86 -24.89
C SER A 772 60.95 -6.10 -26.15
N CYS A 773 60.08 -5.14 -26.42
CA CYS A 773 59.14 -5.13 -27.52
C CYS A 773 59.05 -3.71 -28.06
N SER A 774 58.82 -3.56 -29.37
CA SER A 774 58.55 -2.27 -30.00
C SER A 774 57.29 -2.39 -30.84
N LEU A 775 56.31 -1.53 -30.55
CA LEU A 775 55.02 -1.50 -31.23
C LEU A 775 54.86 -0.18 -31.97
N ARG A 776 54.40 -0.27 -33.22
CA ARG A 776 53.96 0.88 -34.02
C ARG A 776 52.44 0.89 -34.10
N LEU A 777 51.84 1.97 -33.62
CA LEU A 777 50.39 2.18 -33.63
C LEU A 777 50.06 3.20 -34.72
N HIS A 778 49.26 2.81 -35.70
CA HIS A 778 48.74 3.70 -36.74
C HIS A 778 47.37 4.23 -36.33
N TYR A 779 47.13 5.53 -36.47
CA TYR A 779 45.85 6.16 -36.11
C TYR A 779 45.26 6.98 -37.26
N ASN A 780 43.95 7.21 -37.23
CA ASN A 780 43.24 8.02 -38.22
C ASN A 780 43.17 9.52 -37.81
N GLY A 781 42.55 10.37 -38.63
CA GLY A 781 42.38 11.81 -38.31
C GLY A 781 41.54 12.13 -37.06
N LYS A 782 40.88 11.12 -36.47
CA LYS A 782 40.18 11.22 -35.17
C LYS A 782 40.99 10.63 -34.01
N TYR A 783 42.27 10.31 -34.24
CA TYR A 783 43.18 9.67 -33.27
C TYR A 783 42.78 8.24 -32.83
N GLN A 784 41.88 7.57 -33.55
CA GLN A 784 41.53 6.17 -33.29
C GLN A 784 42.59 5.24 -33.87
N VAL A 785 43.06 4.26 -33.08
CA VAL A 785 44.11 3.32 -33.51
C VAL A 785 43.52 2.31 -34.49
N THR A 786 44.04 2.27 -35.71
CA THR A 786 43.53 1.44 -36.82
C THR A 786 44.40 0.20 -37.09
N LYS A 787 45.67 0.23 -36.67
CA LYS A 787 46.59 -0.89 -36.86
C LYS A 787 47.69 -0.87 -35.80
N ILE A 788 48.06 -2.04 -35.31
CA ILE A 788 49.21 -2.23 -34.42
C ILE A 788 50.19 -3.17 -35.13
N GLU A 789 51.42 -2.71 -35.36
CA GLU A 789 52.49 -3.47 -35.99
C GLU A 789 53.57 -3.79 -34.95
N ILE A 790 53.99 -5.05 -34.90
CA ILE A 790 55.15 -5.47 -34.11
C ILE A 790 56.40 -5.13 -34.91
N VAL A 791 57.21 -4.18 -34.42
CA VAL A 791 58.46 -3.77 -35.06
C VAL A 791 59.59 -4.73 -34.70
N LYS A 792 59.69 -5.08 -33.41
CA LYS A 792 60.64 -6.06 -32.85
C LYS A 792 60.09 -6.60 -31.54
N SER A 793 60.36 -7.86 -31.21
CA SER A 793 60.00 -8.46 -29.92
C SER A 793 61.01 -9.54 -29.56
N HIS A 794 61.38 -9.62 -28.28
CA HIS A 794 62.18 -10.71 -27.76
C HIS A 794 61.67 -11.07 -26.36
N PRO A 795 60.98 -12.21 -26.16
CA PRO A 795 60.51 -13.17 -27.17
C PRO A 795 59.29 -12.64 -27.94
N ASP A 796 58.92 -13.29 -29.04
CA ASP A 796 57.74 -12.92 -29.87
C ASP A 796 56.42 -12.92 -29.08
N LYS A 797 56.35 -13.77 -28.05
CA LYS A 797 55.19 -13.87 -27.17
C LYS A 797 54.91 -12.54 -26.44
N LEU A 798 55.94 -11.79 -26.04
CA LEU A 798 55.76 -10.53 -25.30
C LEU A 798 54.94 -9.51 -26.09
N ALA A 799 55.27 -9.30 -27.38
CA ALA A 799 54.50 -8.37 -28.20
C ALA A 799 53.05 -8.79 -28.39
N THR A 800 52.79 -10.09 -28.44
CA THR A 800 51.43 -10.64 -28.52
C THR A 800 50.67 -10.42 -27.21
N ASP A 801 51.32 -10.64 -26.07
CA ASP A 801 50.73 -10.42 -24.74
C ASP A 801 50.43 -8.93 -24.52
N ILE A 802 51.37 -8.04 -24.84
CA ILE A 802 51.18 -6.57 -24.78
C ILE A 802 50.06 -6.13 -25.71
N HIS A 803 50.03 -6.62 -26.95
CA HIS A 803 48.94 -6.34 -27.89
C HIS A 803 47.59 -6.70 -27.27
N ASN A 804 47.45 -7.89 -26.71
CA ASN A 804 46.21 -8.32 -26.07
C ASN A 804 45.84 -7.46 -24.84
N ILE A 805 46.83 -7.03 -24.05
CA ILE A 805 46.61 -6.16 -22.89
C ILE A 805 46.08 -4.79 -23.31
N ILE A 806 46.70 -4.14 -24.29
CA ILE A 806 46.30 -2.79 -24.72
C ILE A 806 45.00 -2.77 -25.53
N THR A 807 44.61 -3.88 -26.15
CA THR A 807 43.33 -4.03 -26.86
C THR A 807 42.25 -4.76 -26.04
N SER A 808 42.49 -5.00 -24.73
CA SER A 808 41.59 -5.80 -23.89
C SER A 808 40.26 -5.13 -23.56
N ASN A 809 40.21 -3.80 -23.62
CA ASN A 809 39.02 -3.02 -23.30
C ASN A 809 38.34 -2.52 -24.57
N ILE A 810 37.06 -2.23 -24.45
CA ILE A 810 36.26 -1.51 -25.46
C ILE A 810 35.92 -0.15 -24.88
N HIS A 811 36.03 0.90 -25.71
CA HIS A 811 35.66 2.25 -25.33
C HIS A 811 34.16 2.41 -25.50
N LEU A 812 33.48 2.97 -24.51
CA LEU A 812 32.04 3.23 -24.49
C LEU A 812 31.87 4.65 -23.98
N GLU A 813 31.19 5.48 -24.75
CA GLU A 813 31.08 6.94 -24.55
C GLU A 813 29.96 7.31 -23.57
N ASN A 814 28.94 6.45 -23.43
CA ASN A 814 27.77 6.71 -22.57
C ASN A 814 27.15 5.41 -21.99
N ASP A 815 26.22 5.57 -21.05
CA ASP A 815 25.57 4.46 -20.36
C ASP A 815 24.71 3.59 -21.28
N PHE A 816 24.11 4.18 -22.30
CA PHE A 816 23.32 3.46 -23.28
C PHE A 816 24.17 2.50 -24.12
N GLN A 817 25.31 2.98 -24.64
CA GLN A 817 26.30 2.14 -25.33
C GLN A 817 26.81 1.02 -24.43
N ASN A 818 27.00 1.28 -23.12
CA ASN A 818 27.31 0.22 -22.16
C ASN A 818 26.22 -0.86 -22.12
N LYS A 819 24.95 -0.46 -22.02
CA LYS A 819 23.82 -1.40 -21.96
C LYS A 819 23.72 -2.26 -23.22
N ILE A 820 23.79 -1.66 -24.41
CA ILE A 820 23.78 -2.40 -25.69
C ILE A 820 24.99 -3.33 -25.79
N TYR A 821 26.19 -2.85 -25.48
CA TYR A 821 27.40 -3.66 -25.54
C TYR A 821 27.29 -4.91 -24.67
N TYR A 822 26.87 -4.78 -23.41
CA TYR A 822 26.73 -5.93 -22.51
C TYR A 822 25.64 -6.90 -22.97
N LEU A 823 24.51 -6.40 -23.48
CA LEU A 823 23.46 -7.22 -24.08
C LEU A 823 23.98 -8.05 -25.25
N ILE A 824 24.64 -7.41 -26.22
CA ILE A 824 25.18 -8.08 -27.41
C ILE A 824 26.31 -9.04 -27.01
N LYS A 825 27.21 -8.62 -26.11
CA LYS A 825 28.32 -9.44 -25.62
C LYS A 825 27.83 -10.71 -24.94
N GLU A 826 26.83 -10.62 -24.08
CA GLU A 826 26.27 -11.78 -23.38
C GLU A 826 25.77 -12.81 -24.40
N LYS A 827 24.94 -12.39 -25.36
CA LYS A 827 24.40 -13.24 -26.44
C LYS A 827 25.48 -13.87 -27.30
N LEU A 828 26.47 -13.08 -27.72
CA LEU A 828 27.57 -13.54 -28.58
C LEU A 828 28.53 -14.50 -27.86
N SER A 829 28.79 -14.26 -26.56
CA SER A 829 29.72 -15.06 -25.77
C SER A 829 29.29 -16.53 -25.61
N GLN A 830 27.98 -16.78 -25.58
CA GLN A 830 27.40 -18.14 -25.54
C GLN A 830 27.77 -18.98 -26.78
N CYS A 831 28.16 -18.31 -27.87
CA CYS A 831 28.56 -18.94 -29.13
C CYS A 831 30.06 -18.79 -29.43
N GLU A 832 30.88 -18.43 -28.43
CA GLU A 832 32.33 -18.18 -28.56
C GLU A 832 32.65 -17.10 -29.60
N ILE A 833 31.79 -16.08 -29.73
CA ILE A 833 32.01 -14.94 -30.63
C ILE A 833 32.58 -13.77 -29.80
N LEU A 834 33.74 -13.26 -30.22
CA LEU A 834 34.44 -12.17 -29.55
C LEU A 834 34.12 -10.83 -30.23
N ILE A 835 33.80 -9.81 -29.45
CA ILE A 835 33.79 -8.41 -29.91
C ILE A 835 35.22 -7.87 -29.81
N ARG A 836 35.83 -7.50 -30.95
CA ARG A 836 37.21 -6.98 -31.02
C ARG A 836 37.30 -5.48 -30.76
N CYS A 837 36.37 -4.72 -31.32
CA CYS A 837 36.26 -3.26 -31.17
C CYS A 837 34.90 -2.79 -31.70
N ILE A 838 34.55 -1.54 -31.41
CA ILE A 838 33.30 -0.88 -31.80
C ILE A 838 33.64 0.50 -32.34
N GLU A 839 33.10 0.88 -33.50
CA GLU A 839 33.05 2.29 -33.91
C GLU A 839 31.71 2.91 -33.50
N HIS A 840 31.79 4.06 -32.84
CA HIS A 840 30.63 4.83 -32.39
C HIS A 840 30.22 5.88 -33.43
N HIS A 841 28.92 5.92 -33.71
CA HIS A 841 28.30 6.91 -34.58
C HIS A 841 26.95 7.33 -34.00
N GLU A 842 26.39 8.43 -34.50
CA GLU A 842 25.05 8.88 -34.12
C GLU A 842 24.01 7.83 -34.57
N TYR A 843 23.19 7.32 -33.63
CA TYR A 843 22.13 6.32 -33.84
C TYR A 843 22.58 4.95 -34.39
N GLN A 844 23.88 4.66 -34.40
CA GLN A 844 24.38 3.36 -34.85
C GLN A 844 25.77 3.04 -34.27
N GLU A 845 26.05 1.75 -34.13
CA GLU A 845 27.36 1.21 -33.76
C GLU A 845 27.84 0.22 -34.81
N VAL A 846 29.16 0.11 -34.96
CA VAL A 846 29.78 -0.85 -35.89
C VAL A 846 30.67 -1.80 -35.09
N TYR A 847 30.19 -3.02 -34.90
CA TYR A 847 30.86 -4.09 -34.20
C TYR A 847 31.80 -4.87 -35.13
N TYR A 848 33.03 -5.07 -34.68
CA TYR A 848 33.97 -5.98 -35.32
C TYR A 848 34.03 -7.28 -34.52
N LEU A 849 33.46 -8.34 -35.08
CA LEU A 849 33.26 -9.61 -34.42
C LEU A 849 34.24 -10.66 -34.98
N LYS A 850 34.66 -11.58 -34.12
CA LYS A 850 35.48 -12.73 -34.50
C LYS A 850 34.82 -14.03 -34.05
N SER A 851 34.63 -14.96 -34.98
CA SER A 851 34.13 -16.31 -34.71
C SER A 851 35.11 -17.34 -35.28
N GLY A 852 35.91 -17.96 -34.41
CA GLY A 852 37.01 -18.82 -34.85
C GLY A 852 38.04 -18.04 -35.67
N ASN A 853 38.21 -18.41 -36.95
CA ASN A 853 39.10 -17.73 -37.90
C ASN A 853 38.38 -16.70 -38.78
N GLU A 854 37.07 -16.56 -38.62
CA GLU A 854 36.25 -15.68 -39.44
C GLU A 854 36.01 -14.33 -38.75
N ASP A 855 36.09 -13.24 -39.50
CA ASP A 855 35.83 -11.88 -39.03
C ASP A 855 34.54 -11.34 -39.68
N VAL A 856 33.73 -10.61 -38.92
CA VAL A 856 32.47 -10.01 -39.37
C VAL A 856 32.40 -8.54 -38.92
N LYS A 857 32.09 -7.66 -39.86
CA LYS A 857 31.75 -6.26 -39.62
C LYS A 857 30.23 -6.12 -39.56
N LEU A 858 29.68 -5.90 -38.37
CA LEU A 858 28.25 -5.83 -38.10
C LEU A 858 27.86 -4.40 -37.74
N GLN A 859 26.86 -3.85 -38.41
CA GLN A 859 26.30 -2.53 -38.13
C GLN A 859 24.99 -2.69 -37.38
N VAL A 860 24.86 -2.02 -36.25
CA VAL A 860 23.72 -2.10 -35.32
C VAL A 860 23.12 -0.72 -35.19
N PHE A 861 21.88 -0.55 -35.63
CA PHE A 861 21.13 0.71 -35.55
C PHE A 861 20.16 0.66 -34.38
N TYR A 862 19.96 1.81 -33.74
CA TYR A 862 19.01 1.95 -32.63
C TYR A 862 18.19 3.23 -32.73
N ASP A 863 16.99 3.23 -32.14
CA ASP A 863 16.13 4.41 -32.05
C ASP A 863 16.39 5.21 -30.75
N GLY A 864 15.69 6.33 -30.57
CA GLY A 864 15.78 7.15 -29.36
C GLY A 864 15.06 6.57 -28.14
N ASP A 865 14.38 5.42 -28.29
CA ASP A 865 13.76 4.65 -27.21
C ASP A 865 14.64 3.43 -26.86
N ASP A 866 15.92 3.47 -27.24
CA ASP A 866 16.92 2.46 -26.96
C ASP A 866 16.63 1.07 -27.56
N PHE A 867 15.77 0.95 -28.57
CA PHE A 867 15.55 -0.31 -29.30
C PHE A 867 16.53 -0.44 -30.45
N ILE A 868 17.12 -1.63 -30.61
CA ILE A 868 17.83 -2.02 -31.82
C ILE A 868 16.79 -2.20 -32.93
N THR A 869 16.88 -1.39 -33.98
CA THR A 869 15.90 -1.36 -35.08
C THR A 869 16.38 -2.16 -36.29
N LYS A 870 17.69 -2.20 -36.53
CA LYS A 870 18.27 -2.90 -37.68
C LYS A 870 19.64 -3.45 -37.35
N ILE A 871 19.90 -4.68 -37.77
CA ILE A 871 21.22 -5.31 -37.72
C ILE A 871 21.62 -5.73 -39.13
N PHE A 872 22.80 -5.28 -39.57
CA PHE A 872 23.27 -5.41 -40.94
C PHE A 872 24.74 -5.90 -40.99
N PRO A 873 25.03 -7.13 -41.42
CA PRO A 873 26.39 -7.59 -41.67
C PRO A 873 26.93 -6.95 -42.95
N VAL A 874 27.84 -5.99 -42.81
CA VAL A 874 28.37 -5.17 -43.90
C VAL A 874 29.38 -5.96 -44.74
N VAL A 875 30.38 -6.54 -44.08
CA VAL A 875 31.48 -7.30 -44.69
C VAL A 875 31.81 -8.48 -43.78
N TYR A 876 32.07 -9.65 -44.36
CA TYR A 876 32.42 -10.85 -43.61
C TYR A 876 33.33 -11.76 -44.44
N THR A 877 34.13 -12.58 -43.77
CA THR A 877 35.01 -13.55 -44.43
C THR A 877 34.26 -14.81 -44.87
N ASP A 878 33.28 -15.25 -44.08
CA ASP A 878 32.38 -16.38 -44.38
C ASP A 878 30.94 -16.08 -43.95
N ILE A 879 29.97 -16.44 -44.81
CA ILE A 879 28.53 -16.34 -44.53
C ILE A 879 28.10 -17.23 -43.35
N GLN A 880 28.79 -18.33 -43.08
CA GLN A 880 28.49 -19.20 -41.94
C GLN A 880 28.69 -18.49 -40.60
N ALA A 881 29.71 -17.62 -40.50
CA ALA A 881 29.93 -16.79 -39.33
C ALA A 881 28.77 -15.80 -39.10
N VAL A 882 28.22 -15.25 -40.18
CA VAL A 882 27.06 -14.35 -40.16
C VAL A 882 25.81 -15.07 -39.65
N GLN A 883 25.54 -16.29 -40.13
CA GLN A 883 24.43 -17.12 -39.66
C GLN A 883 24.58 -17.48 -38.17
N LYS A 884 25.80 -17.80 -37.73
CA LYS A 884 26.09 -18.08 -36.32
C LYS A 884 25.84 -16.86 -35.42
N ILE A 885 26.25 -15.67 -35.85
CA ILE A 885 25.97 -14.41 -35.14
C ILE A 885 24.46 -14.14 -35.06
N ARG A 886 23.74 -14.31 -36.17
CA ARG A 886 22.29 -14.13 -36.21
C ARG A 886 21.58 -15.05 -35.20
N LEU A 887 21.92 -16.33 -35.18
CA LEU A 887 21.37 -17.30 -34.23
C LEU A 887 21.74 -16.95 -32.78
N ALA A 888 22.97 -16.51 -32.53
CA ALA A 888 23.42 -16.09 -31.21
C ALA A 888 22.60 -14.90 -30.66
N LEU A 889 22.22 -13.96 -31.53
CA LEU A 889 21.37 -12.81 -31.19
C LEU A 889 19.88 -13.18 -31.10
N GLY A 890 19.48 -14.37 -31.53
CA GLY A 890 18.08 -14.84 -31.50
C GLY A 890 17.20 -14.26 -32.61
N LEU A 891 17.77 -13.97 -33.79
CA LEU A 891 17.11 -13.30 -34.93
C LEU A 891 16.92 -14.19 -36.18
#